data_AF-F0GXJ2-F1
#
_entry.id   AF-F0GXJ2-F1
#
_cell.length_a   1.000
_cell.length_b   1.000
_cell.length_c   1.000
_cell.angle_alpha   90.00
_cell.angle_beta   90.00
_cell.angle_gamma   90.00
#
_symmetry.space_group_name_H-M   'P 1'
#
loop_
_entity.id
_entity.type
_entity.pdbx_description
1 polymer ?
#
loop_
_entity_poly.entity_id
_entity_poly.type
_entity_poly.pdbx_seq_one_letter_code
_entity_poly.pdbx_strand_id
1 'polypeptide(L)'
;MLEFTATADLKDPNVEKKYLDKIVYDYTLSKFRESGYTKDFNNMQGDYDRWTRTLLALVISEYRRHLFGNSGQNIKPVVLLKSKTIKDSKAFYDEFYQKLNNLKADEILKYKDSDNEYLTNAIGYFLKKDPSLNSLVTDIKLGFSVENSILLDSKTISEDKQIYVNSLEAEDNPYRIIFTVDMLNEGWDVLNLFDIVRLYETRDGRNGKPGKTTISEAQLIGRGARYCPFKIEDDQPRNKRKYDYDISNENRILETLLYHSMQYSRYIGELRYALKQTGLLADAPMEINYILKDEFKQTDFFREAYVFSNRKVEKSRKSVTGIDKKMRNGYYQHKVSTGASFIYGLFDEEKIKTNGMINTFQYEFKNIPLNIAEDAMSNFEVLKFNTLKSYFPNLKSKKEFLQSESYLGNISLQIESPYKKLQAKDIYDGTIKILKEISLYLQKLETEYEGTKEFYAKRIYEVLKDKKIYISNPHGEGVGVSQSMIANEDVLDLSYEPWYVYNDNYGTGEEKAFVKYFKGIVKDLRSKYDEIYLVRNERIPALAIYEFDTGERFEPDFLLFLQKKGTDGYLQEQIYIEPKGNHLLEKDKWKENFLLKIEERGIPTKTYVDDNKYRIIGLPFFNREFRMEEFDVSLKILTGSEK
;
A
#
# COMPACT_ATOMS: atom_id res chain seq x y z
N MET A 1 -1.70 -19.13 -25.31
CA MET A 1 -0.58 -18.59 -24.52
C MET A 1 -0.87 -17.11 -24.33
N LEU A 2 -0.94 -16.62 -23.09
CA LEU A 2 -1.15 -15.20 -22.80
C LEU A 2 0.21 -14.58 -22.47
N GLU A 3 0.58 -13.50 -23.14
CA GLU A 3 1.83 -12.77 -22.96
C GLU A 3 1.53 -11.42 -22.30
N PHE A 4 2.36 -11.01 -21.33
CA PHE A 4 2.30 -9.69 -20.72
C PHE A 4 3.47 -8.86 -21.24
N THR A 5 3.19 -7.72 -21.87
CA THR A 5 4.22 -6.79 -22.37
C THR A 5 3.93 -5.37 -21.91
N ALA A 6 4.93 -4.76 -21.27
CA ALA A 6 4.87 -3.36 -20.81
C ALA A 6 5.54 -2.39 -21.81
N THR A 7 6.11 -2.90 -22.90
CA THR A 7 6.99 -2.15 -23.82
C THR A 7 6.46 -2.09 -25.25
N ALA A 8 5.27 -2.63 -25.52
CA ALA A 8 4.61 -2.43 -26.80
C ALA A 8 4.23 -0.95 -26.96
N ASP A 9 5.02 -0.21 -27.74
CA ASP A 9 4.72 1.20 -28.04
C ASP A 9 3.57 1.28 -29.06
N LEU A 10 2.34 1.14 -28.56
CA LEU A 10 1.12 1.24 -29.37
C LEU A 10 0.89 2.64 -29.96
N LYS A 11 1.74 3.63 -29.64
CA LYS A 11 1.71 4.93 -30.34
C LYS A 11 2.32 4.86 -31.73
N ASP A 12 3.16 3.86 -32.02
CA ASP A 12 3.64 3.59 -33.38
C ASP A 12 2.55 2.81 -34.15
N PRO A 13 1.97 3.37 -35.23
CA PRO A 13 0.92 2.71 -36.00
C PRO A 13 1.31 1.32 -36.55
N ASN A 14 2.61 1.08 -36.77
CA ASN A 14 3.11 -0.21 -37.24
C ASN A 14 3.11 -1.27 -36.13
N VAL A 15 3.44 -0.85 -34.90
CA VAL A 15 3.40 -1.71 -33.72
C VAL A 15 1.94 -1.96 -33.37
N GLU A 16 1.11 -0.93 -33.29
CA GLU A 16 -0.32 -1.04 -33.04
C GLU A 16 -0.97 -2.05 -33.99
N LYS A 17 -0.79 -1.91 -35.30
CA LYS A 17 -1.38 -2.81 -36.31
C LYS A 17 -0.92 -4.28 -36.17
N LYS A 18 0.27 -4.53 -35.61
CA LYS A 18 0.81 -5.88 -35.37
C LYS A 18 0.23 -6.55 -34.12
N TYR A 19 -0.21 -5.75 -33.15
CA TYR A 19 -0.69 -6.21 -31.85
C TYR A 19 -2.21 -6.03 -31.66
N LEU A 20 -2.89 -5.23 -32.49
CA LEU A 20 -4.30 -4.88 -32.32
C LEU A 20 -5.23 -6.10 -32.22
N ASP A 21 -4.98 -7.14 -33.01
CA ASP A 21 -5.73 -8.40 -33.04
C ASP A 21 -5.33 -9.38 -31.91
N LYS A 22 -4.30 -9.04 -31.11
CA LYS A 22 -3.73 -9.88 -30.04
C LYS A 22 -3.90 -9.26 -28.65
N ILE A 23 -4.27 -7.98 -28.56
CA ILE A 23 -4.47 -7.30 -27.29
C ILE A 23 -5.79 -7.76 -26.68
N VAL A 24 -5.69 -8.47 -25.56
CA VAL A 24 -6.86 -8.88 -24.75
C VAL A 24 -7.20 -7.80 -23.72
N TYR A 25 -6.19 -7.09 -23.19
CA TYR A 25 -6.36 -6.03 -22.19
C TYR A 25 -5.21 -5.02 -22.29
N ASP A 26 -5.53 -3.72 -22.32
CA ASP A 26 -4.55 -2.64 -22.38
C ASP A 26 -4.42 -1.93 -21.01
N TYR A 27 -3.24 -2.06 -20.42
CA TYR A 27 -2.88 -1.49 -19.11
C TYR A 27 -1.62 -0.61 -19.21
N THR A 28 -1.81 0.61 -19.71
CA THR A 28 -0.74 1.59 -19.94
C THR A 28 -0.06 2.06 -18.64
N LEU A 29 1.13 2.68 -18.77
CA LEU A 29 1.84 3.25 -17.62
C LEU A 29 1.02 4.35 -16.89
N SER A 30 0.16 5.09 -17.61
CA SER A 30 -0.77 6.05 -16.98
C SER A 30 -1.76 5.33 -16.05
N LYS A 31 -2.40 4.26 -16.54
CA LYS A 31 -3.33 3.45 -15.72
C LYS A 31 -2.61 2.78 -14.55
N PHE A 32 -1.38 2.32 -14.75
CA PHE A 32 -0.52 1.74 -13.71
C PHE A 32 -0.20 2.75 -12.60
N ARG A 33 0.13 4.00 -12.97
CA ARG A 33 0.36 5.13 -12.05
C ARG A 33 -0.92 5.55 -11.32
N GLU A 34 -2.03 5.69 -12.03
CA GLU A 34 -3.35 6.05 -11.46
C GLU A 34 -3.84 5.00 -10.46
N SER A 35 -3.49 3.73 -10.70
CA SER A 35 -3.80 2.62 -9.77
C SER A 35 -2.86 2.55 -8.56
N GLY A 36 -1.88 3.46 -8.43
CA GLY A 36 -0.98 3.57 -7.29
C GLY A 36 0.20 2.58 -7.29
N TYR A 37 0.51 1.92 -8.42
CA TYR A 37 1.62 0.96 -8.50
C TYR A 37 2.99 1.59 -8.85
N THR A 38 3.05 2.92 -8.91
CA THR A 38 4.30 3.69 -9.00
C THR A 38 4.45 4.54 -7.75
N LYS A 39 5.67 4.91 -7.36
CA LYS A 39 5.91 6.10 -6.54
C LYS A 39 5.31 7.33 -7.23
N ASP A 40 4.93 8.31 -6.44
CA ASP A 40 4.64 9.65 -6.95
C ASP A 40 5.96 10.32 -7.34
N PHE A 41 5.93 11.22 -8.30
CA PHE A 41 7.13 11.87 -8.82
C PHE A 41 7.08 13.36 -8.55
N ASN A 42 8.07 13.86 -7.82
CA ASN A 42 8.24 15.29 -7.60
C ASN A 42 9.65 15.74 -8.00
N ASN A 43 9.73 16.90 -8.67
CA ASN A 43 10.99 17.52 -9.02
C ASN A 43 11.36 18.57 -7.96
N MET A 44 12.38 18.25 -7.16
CA MET A 44 12.97 19.14 -6.18
C MET A 44 13.97 20.08 -6.86
N GLN A 45 13.56 21.33 -6.99
CA GLN A 45 14.33 22.37 -7.66
C GLN A 45 14.94 23.31 -6.63
N GLY A 46 16.17 23.73 -6.89
CA GLY A 46 16.80 24.79 -6.12
C GLY A 46 18.03 25.33 -6.84
N ASP A 47 18.41 26.56 -6.49
CA ASP A 47 19.66 27.16 -6.91
C ASP A 47 20.80 26.67 -6.01
N TYR A 48 21.04 25.37 -6.06
CA TYR A 48 22.02 24.67 -5.24
C TYR A 48 23.14 24.12 -6.11
N ASP A 49 24.37 24.29 -5.64
CA ASP A 49 25.51 23.58 -6.22
C ASP A 49 25.34 22.05 -6.08
N ARG A 50 26.23 21.31 -6.75
CA ARG A 50 26.15 19.84 -6.83
C ARG A 50 26.28 19.19 -5.44
N TRP A 51 27.15 19.72 -4.59
CA TRP A 51 27.34 19.21 -3.22
C TRP A 51 26.09 19.43 -2.38
N THR A 52 25.61 20.67 -2.31
CA THR A 52 24.43 21.06 -1.52
C THR A 52 23.23 20.24 -1.93
N ARG A 53 22.97 20.11 -3.23
CA ARG A 53 21.87 19.28 -3.73
C ARG A 53 21.99 17.83 -3.29
N THR A 54 23.20 17.29 -3.34
CA THR A 54 23.48 15.92 -2.88
C THR A 54 23.24 15.80 -1.38
N LEU A 55 23.78 16.71 -0.57
CA LEU A 55 23.62 16.72 0.89
C LEU A 55 22.13 16.74 1.28
N LEU A 56 21.33 17.59 0.64
CA LEU A 56 19.88 17.66 0.88
C LEU A 56 19.18 16.34 0.55
N ALA A 57 19.56 15.65 -0.53
CA ALA A 57 19.06 14.32 -0.83
C ALA A 57 19.48 13.28 0.24
N LEU A 58 20.70 13.36 0.79
CA LEU A 58 21.14 12.48 1.88
C LEU A 58 20.31 12.68 3.16
N VAL A 59 20.00 13.93 3.51
CA VAL A 59 19.15 14.27 4.67
C VAL A 59 17.76 13.65 4.53
N ILE A 60 17.13 13.77 3.35
CA ILE A 60 15.80 13.19 3.10
C ILE A 60 15.90 11.65 3.05
N SER A 61 16.99 11.08 2.53
CA SER A 61 17.21 9.64 2.54
C SER A 61 17.31 9.07 3.95
N GLU A 62 18.04 9.73 4.86
CA GLU A 62 18.05 9.36 6.29
C GLU A 62 16.67 9.53 6.92
N TYR A 63 15.95 10.61 6.62
CA TYR A 63 14.60 10.80 7.13
C TYR A 63 13.68 9.63 6.74
N ARG A 64 13.70 9.19 5.48
CA ARG A 64 12.96 8.00 5.04
C ARG A 64 13.39 6.73 5.76
N ARG A 65 14.69 6.50 5.93
CA ARG A 65 15.22 5.31 6.64
C ARG A 65 14.68 5.25 8.06
N HIS A 66 14.64 6.40 8.74
CA HIS A 66 14.10 6.53 10.09
C HIS A 66 12.57 6.31 10.14
N LEU A 67 11.80 6.84 9.19
CA LEU A 67 10.35 6.59 9.11
C LEU A 67 10.03 5.10 8.85
N PHE A 68 10.76 4.44 7.96
CA PHE A 68 10.64 2.99 7.75
C PHE A 68 10.95 2.22 9.03
N GLY A 69 12.05 2.57 9.71
CA GLY A 69 12.45 1.95 10.97
C GLY A 69 11.41 2.12 12.09
N ASN A 70 10.82 3.31 12.24
CA ASN A 70 9.73 3.55 13.20
C ASN A 70 8.51 2.67 12.94
N SER A 71 8.31 2.24 11.69
CA SER A 71 7.21 1.38 11.25
C SER A 71 7.57 -0.12 11.21
N GLY A 72 8.73 -0.49 11.77
CA GLY A 72 9.22 -1.88 11.75
C GLY A 72 9.62 -2.39 10.36
N GLN A 73 9.76 -1.51 9.36
CA GLN A 73 10.16 -1.87 8.00
C GLN A 73 11.68 -1.75 7.85
N ASN A 74 12.34 -2.83 7.42
CA ASN A 74 13.77 -2.83 7.12
C ASN A 74 14.02 -2.45 5.65
N ILE A 75 13.72 -1.20 5.28
CA ILE A 75 13.92 -0.71 3.91
C ILE A 75 15.02 0.34 3.91
N LYS A 76 16.08 0.10 3.13
CA LYS A 76 17.16 1.07 2.90
C LYS A 76 16.82 1.96 1.70
N PRO A 77 16.70 3.28 1.87
CA PRO A 77 16.52 4.19 0.75
C PRO A 77 17.82 4.40 -0.03
N VAL A 78 17.75 4.31 -1.37
CA VAL A 78 18.89 4.48 -2.29
C VAL A 78 18.82 5.84 -2.98
N VAL A 79 20.00 6.47 -3.12
CA VAL A 79 20.23 7.73 -3.84
C VAL A 79 21.08 7.46 -5.09
N LEU A 80 20.64 7.94 -6.24
CA LEU A 80 21.38 7.85 -7.50
C LEU A 80 21.91 9.22 -7.91
N LEU A 81 23.21 9.31 -8.13
CA LEU A 81 23.92 10.50 -8.59
C LEU A 81 24.25 10.37 -10.08
N LYS A 82 23.60 11.19 -10.90
CA LYS A 82 23.68 11.15 -12.37
C LYS A 82 24.62 12.23 -12.89
N SER A 83 25.76 11.79 -13.41
CA SER A 83 26.77 12.61 -14.08
C SER A 83 26.62 12.57 -15.60
N LYS A 84 27.21 13.56 -16.28
CA LYS A 84 27.21 13.62 -17.75
C LYS A 84 28.30 12.78 -18.39
N THR A 85 29.47 12.74 -17.77
CA THR A 85 30.63 12.01 -18.27
C THR A 85 31.28 11.18 -17.18
N ILE A 86 32.00 10.12 -17.57
CA ILE A 86 32.72 9.25 -16.62
C ILE A 86 33.75 10.05 -15.82
N LYS A 87 34.41 11.01 -16.48
CA LYS A 87 35.37 11.91 -15.85
C LYS A 87 34.71 12.75 -14.76
N ASP A 88 33.56 13.36 -15.06
CA ASP A 88 32.84 14.18 -14.08
C ASP A 88 32.31 13.34 -12.91
N SER A 89 31.87 12.11 -13.20
CA SER A 89 31.41 11.17 -12.17
C SER A 89 32.53 10.81 -11.19
N LYS A 90 33.71 10.47 -11.71
CA LYS A 90 34.91 10.18 -10.89
C LYS A 90 35.36 11.40 -10.09
N ALA A 91 35.41 12.58 -10.71
CA ALA A 91 35.78 13.81 -10.02
C ALA A 91 34.81 14.16 -8.89
N PHE A 92 33.50 14.01 -9.12
CA PHE A 92 32.51 14.27 -8.07
C PHE A 92 32.51 13.20 -6.97
N TYR A 93 32.84 11.95 -7.30
CA TYR A 93 33.03 10.89 -6.29
C TYR A 93 34.13 11.27 -5.29
N ASP A 94 35.28 11.75 -5.77
CA ASP A 94 36.37 12.19 -4.89
C ASP A 94 35.99 13.44 -4.08
N GLU A 95 35.34 14.42 -4.72
CA GLU A 95 34.80 15.63 -4.08
C GLU A 95 33.78 15.25 -2.97
N PHE A 96 32.90 14.29 -3.25
CA PHE A 96 31.87 13.83 -2.35
C PHE A 96 32.46 13.30 -1.05
N TYR A 97 33.46 12.41 -1.11
CA TYR A 97 34.07 11.86 0.12
C TYR A 97 34.89 12.89 0.88
N GLN A 98 35.55 13.82 0.19
CA GLN A 98 36.22 14.93 0.85
C GLN A 98 35.21 15.77 1.66
N LYS A 99 34.06 16.08 1.07
CA LYS A 99 33.01 16.88 1.72
C LYS A 99 32.28 16.10 2.81
N LEU A 100 31.92 14.83 2.55
CA LEU A 100 31.24 13.95 3.51
C LEU A 100 32.06 13.80 4.80
N ASN A 101 33.36 13.55 4.69
CA ASN A 101 34.22 13.41 5.87
C ASN A 101 34.28 14.68 6.72
N ASN A 102 34.19 15.85 6.09
CA ASN A 102 34.24 17.15 6.74
C ASN A 102 32.86 17.75 7.07
N LEU A 103 31.76 17.03 6.79
CA LEU A 103 30.40 17.50 7.01
C LEU A 103 30.18 17.90 8.47
N LYS A 104 29.56 19.08 8.66
CA LYS A 104 29.16 19.64 9.96
C LYS A 104 27.65 19.93 10.00
N ALA A 105 27.09 19.94 11.20
CA ALA A 105 25.66 20.20 11.44
C ALA A 105 25.20 21.55 10.87
N ASP A 106 26.05 22.59 10.93
CA ASP A 106 25.73 23.93 10.41
C ASP A 106 25.40 23.95 8.92
N GLU A 107 25.98 23.03 8.13
CA GLU A 107 25.68 22.91 6.70
C GLU A 107 24.25 22.41 6.44
N ILE A 108 23.64 21.74 7.42
CA ILE A 108 22.26 21.25 7.36
C ILE A 108 21.33 22.29 8.00
N LEU A 109 21.70 22.84 9.15
CA LEU A 109 20.89 23.79 9.93
C LEU A 109 20.47 25.04 9.14
N LYS A 110 21.31 25.49 8.19
CA LYS A 110 20.98 26.64 7.33
C LYS A 110 19.72 26.42 6.45
N TYR A 111 19.21 25.19 6.36
CA TYR A 111 18.00 24.84 5.62
C TYR A 111 16.78 24.53 6.49
N LYS A 112 16.85 24.75 7.82
CA LYS A 112 15.74 24.43 8.73
C LYS A 112 14.45 25.22 8.41
N ASP A 113 14.60 26.44 7.91
CA ASP A 113 13.52 27.36 7.55
C ASP A 113 13.31 27.41 6.03
N SER A 114 13.57 26.30 5.34
CA SER A 114 13.38 26.22 3.89
C SER A 114 11.90 26.30 3.53
N ASP A 115 11.58 26.96 2.41
CA ASP A 115 10.24 26.90 1.80
C ASP A 115 9.89 25.50 1.25
N ASN A 116 10.85 24.57 1.25
CA ASN A 116 10.64 23.19 0.85
C ASN A 116 10.15 22.35 2.03
N GLU A 117 8.86 21.99 1.99
CA GLU A 117 8.20 21.20 3.03
C GLU A 117 8.91 19.88 3.34
N TYR A 118 9.47 19.18 2.35
CA TYR A 118 10.20 17.92 2.60
C TYR A 118 11.45 18.14 3.45
N LEU A 119 12.17 19.24 3.21
CA LEU A 119 13.36 19.59 3.99
C LEU A 119 12.99 20.04 5.40
N THR A 120 11.99 20.91 5.51
CA THR A 120 11.53 21.43 6.80
C THR A 120 11.01 20.30 7.68
N ASN A 121 10.26 19.35 7.12
CA ASN A 121 9.80 18.16 7.83
C ASN A 121 10.96 17.24 8.24
N ALA A 122 11.90 16.96 7.33
CA ALA A 122 13.05 16.10 7.61
C ALA A 122 13.96 16.70 8.70
N ILE A 123 14.34 17.97 8.56
CA ILE A 123 15.21 18.66 9.54
C ILE A 123 14.47 18.83 10.86
N GLY A 124 13.19 19.21 10.84
CA GLY A 124 12.35 19.30 12.03
C GLY A 124 12.22 17.98 12.78
N TYR A 125 12.11 16.86 12.07
CA TYR A 125 12.12 15.51 12.66
C TYR A 125 13.41 15.23 13.42
N PHE A 126 14.57 15.50 12.81
CA PHE A 126 15.86 15.26 13.46
C PHE A 126 16.14 16.24 14.60
N LEU A 127 15.75 17.51 14.48
CA LEU A 127 15.90 18.51 15.56
C LEU A 127 15.11 18.16 16.83
N LYS A 128 13.93 17.53 16.67
CA LYS A 128 13.15 17.04 17.82
C LYS A 128 13.87 15.92 18.58
N LYS A 129 14.75 15.15 17.93
CA LYS A 129 15.51 14.04 18.52
C LYS A 129 16.88 14.48 19.05
N ASP A 130 17.57 15.31 18.27
CA ASP A 130 18.88 15.86 18.57
C ASP A 130 18.95 17.31 18.06
N PRO A 131 18.81 18.32 18.95
CA PRO A 131 18.86 19.73 18.58
C PRO A 131 20.18 20.15 17.92
N SER A 132 21.27 19.38 18.10
CA SER A 132 22.57 19.67 17.52
C SER A 132 22.78 19.10 16.11
N LEU A 133 21.89 18.20 15.66
CA LEU A 133 22.01 17.41 14.41
C LEU A 133 23.30 16.56 14.28
N ASN A 134 24.11 16.41 15.33
CA ASN A 134 25.33 15.61 15.28
C ASN A 134 25.05 14.13 15.02
N SER A 135 23.93 13.62 15.54
CA SER A 135 23.47 12.25 15.29
C SER A 135 23.13 12.05 13.81
N LEU A 136 22.44 13.01 13.19
CA LEU A 136 22.15 12.99 11.75
C LEU A 136 23.43 13.04 10.90
N VAL A 137 24.39 13.89 11.27
CA VAL A 137 25.70 13.95 10.58
C VAL A 137 26.41 12.60 10.65
N THR A 138 26.37 11.94 11.80
CA THR A 138 26.97 10.61 12.00
C THR A 138 26.26 9.56 11.14
N ASP A 139 24.92 9.56 11.15
CA ASP A 139 24.10 8.67 10.32
C ASP A 139 24.38 8.85 8.83
N ILE A 140 24.53 10.09 8.35
CA ILE A 140 24.88 10.38 6.95
C ILE A 140 26.29 9.85 6.62
N LYS A 141 27.29 10.10 7.49
CA LYS A 141 28.67 9.62 7.25
C LYS A 141 28.74 8.09 7.20
N LEU A 142 28.05 7.40 8.10
CA LEU A 142 28.01 5.93 8.13
C LEU A 142 27.17 5.36 6.98
N GLY A 143 25.99 5.94 6.74
CA GLY A 143 25.05 5.46 5.74
C GLY A 143 25.53 5.60 4.30
N PHE A 144 26.41 6.57 4.04
CA PHE A 144 26.95 6.89 2.71
C PHE A 144 28.47 6.79 2.63
N SER A 145 29.07 6.00 3.51
CA SER A 145 30.50 5.68 3.49
C SER A 145 30.91 4.97 2.19
N VAL A 146 32.22 4.78 2.01
CA VAL A 146 32.78 4.19 0.78
C VAL A 146 32.24 2.76 0.57
N GLU A 147 32.17 1.97 1.63
CA GLU A 147 31.64 0.60 1.63
C GLU A 147 30.15 0.51 1.27
N ASN A 148 29.39 1.60 1.47
CA ASN A 148 27.97 1.70 1.13
C ASN A 148 27.73 2.40 -0.22
N SER A 149 28.77 2.54 -1.05
CA SER A 149 28.70 3.21 -2.34
C SER A 149 29.16 2.36 -3.52
N ILE A 150 28.60 2.65 -4.69
CA ILE A 150 29.04 2.03 -5.93
C ILE A 150 29.26 3.06 -7.03
N LEU A 151 30.47 3.08 -7.56
CA LEU A 151 30.84 3.85 -8.74
C LEU A 151 30.75 2.95 -9.99
N LEU A 152 29.85 3.33 -10.90
CA LEU A 152 29.62 2.65 -12.17
C LEU A 152 30.29 3.40 -13.32
N ASP A 153 31.13 2.68 -14.06
CA ASP A 153 31.74 3.17 -15.30
C ASP A 153 30.96 2.58 -16.48
N SER A 154 30.41 3.42 -17.36
CA SER A 154 29.56 2.98 -18.47
C SER A 154 30.29 2.15 -19.53
N LYS A 155 31.64 2.08 -19.48
CA LYS A 155 32.43 1.29 -20.43
C LYS A 155 32.67 -0.15 -20.00
N THR A 156 32.58 -0.48 -18.70
CA THR A 156 32.79 -1.84 -18.18
C THR A 156 32.19 -1.96 -16.77
N ILE A 157 31.02 -2.59 -16.65
CA ILE A 157 30.51 -3.03 -15.35
C ILE A 157 30.95 -4.48 -15.16
N SER A 158 31.60 -4.79 -14.04
CA SER A 158 31.88 -6.19 -13.68
C SER A 158 30.58 -6.93 -13.39
N GLU A 159 30.52 -8.23 -13.67
CA GLU A 159 29.32 -9.05 -13.42
C GLU A 159 28.81 -8.90 -11.98
N ASP A 160 29.71 -8.89 -11.00
CA ASP A 160 29.38 -8.65 -9.59
C ASP A 160 28.65 -7.32 -9.36
N LYS A 161 29.15 -6.22 -9.94
CA LYS A 161 28.52 -4.91 -9.81
C LYS A 161 27.13 -4.89 -10.46
N GLN A 162 26.94 -5.60 -11.57
CA GLN A 162 25.63 -5.72 -12.22
C GLN A 162 24.63 -6.46 -11.33
N ILE A 163 25.07 -7.55 -10.67
CA ILE A 163 24.23 -8.33 -9.73
C ILE A 163 23.78 -7.43 -8.58
N TYR A 164 24.69 -6.71 -7.94
CA TYR A 164 24.35 -5.79 -6.84
C TYR A 164 23.40 -4.68 -7.28
N VAL A 165 23.61 -4.11 -8.46
CA VAL A 165 22.78 -3.01 -8.98
C VAL A 165 21.37 -3.48 -9.33
N ASN A 166 21.19 -4.75 -9.72
CA ASN A 166 19.88 -5.35 -10.00
C ASN A 166 19.18 -5.91 -8.75
N SER A 167 19.85 -5.92 -7.59
CA SER A 167 19.34 -6.49 -6.33
C SER A 167 19.49 -5.50 -5.17
N LEU A 168 19.34 -4.20 -5.45
CA LEU A 168 19.56 -3.15 -4.48
C LEU A 168 18.60 -3.21 -3.29
N GLU A 169 17.45 -3.84 -3.42
CA GLU A 169 16.48 -4.07 -2.34
C GLU A 169 16.82 -5.25 -1.43
N ALA A 170 17.81 -6.09 -1.78
CA ALA A 170 18.21 -7.23 -0.96
C ALA A 170 18.80 -6.76 0.39
N GLU A 171 18.52 -7.54 1.44
CA GLU A 171 18.92 -7.20 2.82
C GLU A 171 20.44 -7.21 3.02
N ASP A 172 21.15 -8.07 2.30
CA ASP A 172 22.60 -8.24 2.35
C ASP A 172 23.36 -7.28 1.42
N ASN A 173 22.65 -6.56 0.57
CA ASN A 173 23.25 -5.57 -0.30
C ASN A 173 23.62 -4.32 0.54
N PRO A 174 24.87 -3.84 0.54
CA PRO A 174 25.28 -2.71 1.38
C PRO A 174 25.02 -1.35 0.73
N TYR A 175 24.81 -1.30 -0.59
CA TYR A 175 24.85 -0.05 -1.32
C TYR A 175 23.61 0.81 -1.08
N ARG A 176 23.86 2.09 -0.78
CA ARG A 176 22.86 3.15 -0.59
C ARG A 176 23.05 4.34 -1.51
N ILE A 177 24.21 4.46 -2.15
CA ILE A 177 24.48 5.53 -3.13
C ILE A 177 25.18 5.01 -4.37
N ILE A 178 24.71 5.48 -5.54
CA ILE A 178 25.17 5.04 -6.85
C ILE A 178 25.66 6.24 -7.63
N PHE A 179 26.89 6.18 -8.13
CA PHE A 179 27.46 7.19 -9.02
C PHE A 179 27.46 6.63 -10.45
N THR A 180 26.74 7.28 -11.36
CA THR A 180 26.54 6.75 -12.72
C THR A 180 26.54 7.83 -13.80
N VAL A 181 26.88 7.41 -15.02
CA VAL A 181 26.76 8.20 -16.25
C VAL A 181 25.59 7.65 -17.05
N ASP A 182 25.81 6.82 -18.05
CA ASP A 182 24.76 6.27 -18.88
C ASP A 182 24.73 4.77 -18.66
N MET A 183 24.14 4.36 -17.54
CA MET A 183 23.95 2.96 -17.23
C MET A 183 22.61 2.80 -16.57
N LEU A 184 21.73 2.11 -17.31
CA LEU A 184 20.66 1.19 -16.92
C LEU A 184 20.26 0.44 -18.19
N ASN A 185 20.72 -0.79 -18.38
CA ASN A 185 20.25 -1.62 -19.50
C ASN A 185 18.76 -1.96 -19.32
N GLU A 186 18.11 -2.48 -20.36
CA GLU A 186 16.77 -3.07 -20.21
C GLU A 186 16.78 -4.07 -19.03
N GLY A 187 15.83 -3.93 -18.10
CA GLY A 187 15.71 -4.79 -16.91
C GLY A 187 16.23 -4.21 -15.59
N TRP A 188 16.77 -2.98 -15.54
CA TRP A 188 17.02 -2.33 -14.25
C TRP A 188 15.76 -1.69 -13.68
N ASP A 189 15.18 -2.35 -12.69
CA ASP A 189 13.96 -1.96 -12.00
C ASP A 189 14.17 -2.09 -10.49
N VAL A 190 14.46 -0.97 -9.82
CA VAL A 190 14.83 -0.97 -8.40
C VAL A 190 13.73 -0.35 -7.56
N LEU A 191 13.26 -1.10 -6.56
CA LEU A 191 12.10 -0.70 -5.77
C LEU A 191 12.45 0.31 -4.67
N ASN A 192 13.67 0.31 -4.15
CA ASN A 192 14.10 1.18 -3.05
C ASN A 192 14.90 2.43 -3.50
N LEU A 193 14.85 2.78 -4.80
CA LEU A 193 15.34 4.07 -5.29
C LEU A 193 14.32 5.17 -4.95
N PHE A 194 14.76 6.21 -4.23
CA PHE A 194 13.91 7.31 -3.79
C PHE A 194 14.40 8.70 -4.22
N ASP A 195 15.68 8.83 -4.56
CA ASP A 195 16.25 10.12 -4.96
C ASP A 195 17.16 9.94 -6.17
N ILE A 196 16.97 10.79 -7.18
CA ILE A 196 17.86 10.91 -8.33
C ILE A 196 18.40 12.34 -8.35
N VAL A 197 19.70 12.50 -8.20
CA VAL A 197 20.38 13.80 -8.18
C VAL A 197 21.11 14.02 -9.50
N ARG A 198 20.66 15.03 -10.25
CA ARG A 198 21.34 15.45 -11.48
C ARG A 198 22.58 16.29 -11.13
N LEU A 199 23.77 15.89 -11.59
CA LEU A 199 25.04 16.55 -11.27
C LEU A 199 25.59 17.45 -12.39
N TYR A 200 24.77 17.79 -13.39
CA TYR A 200 25.15 18.66 -14.49
C TYR A 200 23.99 19.56 -14.91
N GLU A 201 24.30 20.57 -15.71
CA GLU A 201 23.37 21.63 -16.10
C GLU A 201 23.06 21.66 -17.60
N THR A 202 23.94 21.10 -18.43
CA THR A 202 23.80 21.19 -19.89
C THR A 202 22.50 20.55 -20.38
N ARG A 203 21.89 21.14 -21.42
CA ARG A 203 20.73 20.60 -22.14
C ARG A 203 21.03 20.43 -23.63
N ASP A 204 20.32 19.52 -24.28
CA ASP A 204 20.44 19.21 -25.71
C ASP A 204 19.13 19.39 -26.48
N GLY A 205 18.06 19.92 -25.86
CA GLY A 205 16.79 20.22 -26.50
C GLY A 205 16.87 21.31 -27.57
N ARG A 206 16.09 21.12 -28.65
CA ARG A 206 15.96 22.07 -29.79
C ARG A 206 14.48 22.21 -30.17
N ASN A 207 14.07 23.42 -30.56
CA ASN A 207 12.71 23.73 -31.07
C ASN A 207 11.54 23.22 -30.21
N GLY A 208 11.67 23.30 -28.88
CA GLY A 208 10.61 22.88 -27.94
C GLY A 208 10.46 21.36 -27.77
N LYS A 209 11.31 20.54 -28.42
CA LYS A 209 11.37 19.09 -28.22
C LYS A 209 12.50 18.72 -27.26
N PRO A 210 12.28 17.77 -26.33
CA PRO A 210 13.33 17.26 -25.46
C PRO A 210 14.47 16.64 -26.29
N GLY A 211 15.71 16.92 -25.89
CA GLY A 211 16.88 16.25 -26.46
C GLY A 211 17.01 14.81 -25.96
N LYS A 212 18.00 14.08 -26.50
CA LYS A 212 18.24 12.66 -26.14
C LYS A 212 18.53 12.49 -24.65
N THR A 213 19.22 13.45 -24.06
CA THR A 213 19.57 13.44 -22.63
C THR A 213 18.32 13.52 -21.77
N THR A 214 17.41 14.45 -22.05
CA THR A 214 16.15 14.61 -21.31
C THR A 214 15.23 13.39 -21.45
N ILE A 215 15.20 12.75 -22.63
CA ILE A 215 14.45 11.51 -22.85
C ILE A 215 15.01 10.37 -22.00
N SER A 216 16.34 10.22 -21.97
CA SER A 216 17.00 9.21 -21.14
C SER A 216 16.75 9.44 -19.64
N GLU A 217 16.76 10.69 -19.17
CA GLU A 217 16.42 11.05 -17.80
C GLU A 217 14.96 10.71 -17.44
N ALA A 218 14.01 10.98 -18.34
CA ALA A 218 12.60 10.61 -18.15
C ALA A 218 12.42 9.08 -18.05
N GLN A 219 13.16 8.31 -18.87
CA GLN A 219 13.16 6.84 -18.79
C GLN A 219 13.75 6.33 -17.48
N LEU A 220 14.88 6.92 -17.04
CA LEU A 220 15.50 6.62 -15.74
C LEU A 220 14.53 6.87 -14.59
N ILE A 221 13.83 8.01 -14.61
CA ILE A 221 12.78 8.34 -13.64
C ILE A 221 11.68 7.28 -13.68
N GLY A 222 11.22 6.88 -14.87
CA GLY A 222 10.19 5.85 -15.01
C GLY A 222 10.55 4.50 -14.39
N ARG A 223 11.80 4.08 -14.55
CA ARG A 223 12.32 2.85 -13.95
C ARG A 223 12.44 2.96 -12.43
N GLY A 224 12.92 4.10 -11.94
CA GLY A 224 13.00 4.41 -10.52
C GLY A 224 11.65 4.60 -9.83
N ALA A 225 10.61 4.95 -10.61
CA ALA A 225 9.29 5.27 -10.11
C ALA A 225 8.46 4.03 -9.77
N ARG A 226 8.96 2.79 -9.90
CA ARG A 226 8.21 1.62 -9.42
C ARG A 226 7.93 1.71 -7.93
N TYR A 227 6.73 1.31 -7.51
CA TYR A 227 6.33 1.42 -6.11
C TYR A 227 7.19 0.53 -5.19
N CYS A 228 7.66 1.07 -4.06
CA CYS A 228 8.41 0.31 -3.05
C CYS A 228 7.42 -0.39 -2.11
N PRO A 229 7.35 -1.74 -2.07
CA PRO A 229 6.37 -2.42 -1.24
C PRO A 229 6.64 -2.25 0.26
N PHE A 230 5.68 -1.71 1.01
CA PHE A 230 5.75 -1.60 2.47
C PHE A 230 4.35 -1.49 3.08
N LYS A 231 4.26 -1.78 4.39
CA LYS A 231 3.08 -1.53 5.22
C LYS A 231 3.49 -0.78 6.48
N ILE A 232 2.66 0.15 6.94
CA ILE A 232 2.78 0.75 8.27
C ILE A 232 1.69 0.17 9.18
N GLU A 233 0.47 0.12 8.66
CA GLU A 233 -0.67 -0.54 9.29
C GLU A 233 -1.00 -1.84 8.55
N ASP A 234 -1.47 -2.88 9.26
CA ASP A 234 -1.71 -4.21 8.69
C ASP A 234 -2.75 -4.23 7.56
N ASP A 235 -3.72 -3.33 7.64
CA ASP A 235 -4.83 -3.19 6.71
C ASP A 235 -4.46 -2.45 5.41
N GLN A 236 -3.27 -1.86 5.34
CA GLN A 236 -2.81 -1.14 4.16
C GLN A 236 -2.41 -2.09 3.02
N PRO A 237 -2.67 -1.71 1.75
CA PRO A 237 -2.15 -2.45 0.62
C PRO A 237 -0.62 -2.37 0.58
N ARG A 238 0.05 -3.52 0.62
CA ARG A 238 1.53 -3.58 0.62
C ARG A 238 2.16 -3.04 -0.65
N ASN A 239 1.53 -3.27 -1.81
CA ASN A 239 2.13 -3.05 -3.13
C ASN A 239 1.55 -1.83 -3.86
N LYS A 240 0.86 -0.91 -3.15
CA LYS A 240 0.25 0.29 -3.72
C LYS A 240 0.51 1.51 -2.85
N ARG A 241 0.54 2.69 -3.47
CA ARG A 241 0.48 3.98 -2.78
C ARG A 241 -0.80 4.10 -1.95
N LYS A 242 -0.68 4.76 -0.80
CA LYS A 242 -1.73 4.94 0.22
C LYS A 242 -1.99 6.40 0.51
N TYR A 243 -1.01 7.28 0.28
CA TYR A 243 -1.04 8.66 0.74
C TYR A 243 -1.34 9.68 -0.37
N ASP A 244 -1.71 9.23 -1.57
CA ASP A 244 -2.02 10.10 -2.72
C ASP A 244 -3.03 11.21 -2.39
N TYR A 245 -3.99 10.88 -1.52
CA TYR A 245 -5.05 11.78 -1.09
C TYR A 245 -4.75 12.46 0.26
N ASP A 246 -3.67 12.14 0.96
CA ASP A 246 -3.27 12.77 2.23
C ASP A 246 -1.88 13.37 2.10
N ILE A 247 -1.79 14.53 1.43
CA ILE A 247 -0.52 15.19 1.11
C ILE A 247 0.27 15.55 2.38
N SER A 248 -0.43 15.91 3.45
CA SER A 248 0.14 16.27 4.75
C SER A 248 0.66 15.09 5.57
N ASN A 249 0.44 13.84 5.12
CA ASN A 249 0.89 12.68 5.87
C ASN A 249 2.43 12.62 5.91
N GLU A 250 3.00 12.47 7.11
CA GLU A 250 4.46 12.37 7.28
C GLU A 250 5.07 11.21 6.47
N ASN A 251 4.33 10.12 6.27
CA ASN A 251 4.78 8.94 5.55
C ASN A 251 4.62 9.04 4.03
N ARG A 252 4.01 10.11 3.50
CA ARG A 252 3.88 10.31 2.04
C ARG A 252 5.24 10.34 1.33
N ILE A 253 6.27 10.85 2.01
CA ILE A 253 7.63 10.89 1.46
C ILE A 253 8.18 9.49 1.14
N LEU A 254 7.69 8.44 1.81
CA LEU A 254 8.03 7.04 1.56
C LEU A 254 7.41 6.50 0.27
N GLU A 255 6.47 7.23 -0.32
CA GLU A 255 5.82 6.88 -1.59
C GLU A 255 6.23 7.84 -2.73
N THR A 256 7.20 8.74 -2.47
CA THR A 256 7.61 9.80 -3.40
C THR A 256 9.05 9.61 -3.88
N LEU A 257 9.24 9.53 -5.20
CA LEU A 257 10.53 9.65 -5.88
C LEU A 257 10.85 11.13 -6.10
N LEU A 258 11.98 11.59 -5.56
CA LEU A 258 12.46 12.95 -5.77
C LEU A 258 13.53 13.00 -6.85
N TYR A 259 13.32 13.86 -7.84
CA TYR A 259 14.36 14.22 -8.79
C TYR A 259 14.92 15.58 -8.42
N HIS A 260 16.22 15.65 -8.13
CA HIS A 260 16.88 16.86 -7.69
C HIS A 260 17.58 17.53 -8.86
N SER A 261 17.18 18.76 -9.19
CA SER A 261 17.71 19.52 -10.32
C SER A 261 17.91 21.01 -10.02
N MET A 262 18.70 21.70 -10.85
CA MET A 262 18.73 23.16 -10.82
C MET A 262 17.42 23.73 -11.35
N GLN A 263 17.05 24.90 -10.84
CA GLN A 263 15.93 25.67 -11.33
C GLN A 263 16.24 26.26 -12.72
N TYR A 264 16.04 25.47 -13.79
CA TYR A 264 16.20 25.92 -15.17
C TYR A 264 14.92 25.70 -15.98
N SER A 265 14.12 26.76 -16.13
CA SER A 265 12.73 26.71 -16.65
C SER A 265 12.56 25.95 -17.97
N ARG A 266 13.48 26.12 -18.93
CA ARG A 266 13.40 25.43 -20.24
C ARG A 266 13.61 23.92 -20.12
N TYR A 267 14.58 23.50 -19.31
CA TYR A 267 14.83 22.08 -19.07
C TYR A 267 13.64 21.42 -18.35
N ILE A 268 13.06 22.11 -17.37
CA ILE A 268 11.86 21.62 -16.68
C ILE A 268 10.68 21.44 -17.63
N GLY A 269 10.49 22.38 -18.56
CA GLY A 269 9.49 22.23 -19.62
C GLY A 269 9.72 20.98 -20.48
N GLU A 270 10.97 20.75 -20.90
CA GLU A 270 11.36 19.56 -21.67
C GLU A 270 11.16 18.26 -20.87
N LEU A 271 11.55 18.22 -19.60
CA LEU A 271 11.40 17.07 -18.71
C LEU A 271 9.93 16.75 -18.46
N ARG A 272 9.11 17.76 -18.14
CA ARG A 272 7.66 17.60 -17.96
C ARG A 272 7.00 17.07 -19.22
N TYR A 273 7.38 17.59 -20.39
CA TYR A 273 6.86 17.10 -21.67
C TYR A 273 7.23 15.63 -21.88
N ALA A 274 8.49 15.24 -21.66
CA ALA A 274 8.94 13.86 -21.80
C ALA A 274 8.19 12.91 -20.85
N LEU A 275 8.03 13.29 -19.58
CA LEU A 275 7.33 12.50 -18.57
C LEU A 275 5.82 12.35 -18.88
N LYS A 276 5.16 13.39 -19.39
CA LYS A 276 3.77 13.29 -19.89
C LYS A 276 3.67 12.31 -21.05
N GLN A 277 4.60 12.37 -22.01
CA GLN A 277 4.61 11.43 -23.14
C GLN A 277 4.77 9.97 -22.71
N THR A 278 5.51 9.72 -21.62
CA THR A 278 5.63 8.37 -21.04
C THR A 278 4.43 7.94 -20.18
N GLY A 279 3.52 8.84 -19.79
CA GLY A 279 2.41 8.55 -18.87
C GLY A 279 2.77 8.61 -17.39
N LEU A 280 3.97 9.07 -17.04
CA LEU A 280 4.43 9.25 -15.65
C LEU A 280 3.95 10.55 -15.01
N LEU A 281 3.51 11.52 -15.81
CA LEU A 281 2.86 12.74 -15.36
C LEU A 281 1.48 12.89 -16.00
N ALA A 282 0.51 13.36 -15.23
CA ALA A 282 -0.82 13.68 -15.73
C ALA A 282 -0.77 14.93 -16.62
N ASP A 283 -1.69 15.01 -17.58
CA ASP A 283 -1.74 16.13 -18.53
C ASP A 283 -2.13 17.46 -17.88
N ALA A 284 -2.97 17.43 -16.83
CA ALA A 284 -3.38 18.60 -16.04
C ALA A 284 -3.82 18.19 -14.62
N PRO A 285 -2.89 18.02 -13.65
CA PRO A 285 -3.28 17.84 -12.25
C PRO A 285 -3.81 19.16 -11.68
N MET A 286 -4.98 19.11 -11.03
CA MET A 286 -5.54 20.23 -10.27
C MET A 286 -5.38 19.94 -8.78
N GLU A 287 -4.84 20.90 -8.03
CA GLU A 287 -4.82 20.88 -6.58
C GLU A 287 -6.15 21.39 -6.05
N ILE A 288 -6.76 20.65 -5.13
CA ILE A 288 -8.01 21.00 -4.47
C ILE A 288 -7.77 21.03 -2.97
N ASN A 289 -8.27 22.10 -2.34
CA ASN A 289 -8.11 22.36 -0.92
C ASN A 289 -9.47 22.26 -0.23
N TYR A 290 -9.66 21.22 0.59
CA TYR A 290 -10.72 21.18 1.58
C TYR A 290 -10.27 21.94 2.80
N ILE A 291 -10.87 23.10 3.03
CA ILE A 291 -10.55 23.96 4.16
C ILE A 291 -11.74 23.89 5.11
N LEU A 292 -11.50 23.49 6.36
CA LEU A 292 -12.50 23.55 7.41
C LEU A 292 -12.85 25.01 7.68
N LYS A 293 -14.15 25.32 7.72
CA LYS A 293 -14.63 26.68 7.98
C LYS A 293 -14.16 27.17 9.35
N ASP A 294 -13.72 28.44 9.41
CA ASP A 294 -13.27 29.05 10.66
C ASP A 294 -14.37 29.08 11.72
N GLU A 295 -15.61 29.33 11.29
CA GLU A 295 -16.79 29.29 12.16
C GLU A 295 -16.94 27.92 12.84
N PHE A 296 -16.73 26.83 12.10
CA PHE A 296 -16.77 25.46 12.63
C PHE A 296 -15.63 25.20 13.61
N LYS A 297 -14.39 25.60 13.27
CA LYS A 297 -13.20 25.45 14.13
C LYS A 297 -13.37 26.15 15.50
N GLN A 298 -14.20 27.19 15.55
CA GLN A 298 -14.48 27.97 16.76
C GLN A 298 -15.59 27.38 17.64
N THR A 299 -16.30 26.35 17.20
CA THR A 299 -17.39 25.71 17.96
C THR A 299 -16.87 24.82 19.10
N ASP A 300 -17.67 24.67 20.16
CA ASP A 300 -17.41 23.68 21.20
C ASP A 300 -17.51 22.25 20.66
N PHE A 301 -18.39 22.04 19.67
CA PHE A 301 -18.52 20.77 18.98
C PHE A 301 -17.18 20.32 18.36
N PHE A 302 -16.48 21.18 17.62
CA PHE A 302 -15.18 20.82 17.03
C PHE A 302 -14.11 20.48 18.09
N ARG A 303 -14.08 21.23 19.21
CA ARG A 303 -13.10 21.06 20.29
C ARG A 303 -13.37 19.83 21.16
N GLU A 304 -14.64 19.50 21.39
CA GLU A 304 -15.03 18.56 22.45
C GLU A 304 -15.77 17.33 21.92
N ALA A 305 -16.46 17.38 20.79
CA ALA A 305 -17.20 16.21 20.33
C ALA A 305 -16.25 15.08 19.88
N TYR A 306 -16.80 13.87 19.85
CA TYR A 306 -16.07 12.67 19.45
C TYR A 306 -16.43 12.24 18.03
N VAL A 307 -15.54 11.48 17.42
CA VAL A 307 -15.82 10.64 16.27
C VAL A 307 -15.51 9.20 16.64
N PHE A 308 -16.34 8.28 16.17
CA PHE A 308 -16.28 6.86 16.48
C PHE A 308 -15.90 6.08 15.23
N SER A 309 -14.92 5.17 15.36
CA SER A 309 -14.56 4.21 14.31
C SER A 309 -14.13 2.89 14.95
N ASN A 310 -14.43 1.77 14.30
CA ASN A 310 -14.02 0.45 14.79
C ASN A 310 -12.63 0.08 14.25
N ARG A 311 -12.13 -1.09 14.62
CA ARG A 311 -10.78 -1.55 14.24
C ARG A 311 -10.84 -2.89 13.53
N LYS A 312 -9.84 -3.14 12.70
CA LYS A 312 -9.58 -4.47 12.15
C LYS A 312 -8.79 -5.28 13.16
N VAL A 313 -9.23 -6.50 13.44
CA VAL A 313 -8.54 -7.44 14.32
C VAL A 313 -8.41 -8.80 13.63
N GLU A 314 -7.38 -9.56 13.98
CA GLU A 314 -7.24 -10.93 13.50
C GLU A 314 -8.42 -11.77 14.02
N LYS A 315 -9.06 -12.49 13.10
CA LYS A 315 -10.18 -13.35 13.44
C LYS A 315 -9.71 -14.52 14.28
N SER A 316 -10.32 -14.68 15.44
CA SER A 316 -9.95 -15.75 16.38
C SER A 316 -10.23 -17.14 15.80
N ARG A 317 -9.17 -17.93 15.57
CA ARG A 317 -9.26 -19.34 15.14
C ARG A 317 -9.64 -20.33 16.25
N LYS A 318 -10.13 -19.85 17.41
CA LYS A 318 -10.48 -20.71 18.57
C LYS A 318 -11.53 -21.79 18.24
N SER A 319 -12.36 -21.59 17.23
CA SER A 319 -13.36 -22.57 16.77
C SER A 319 -12.78 -23.65 15.85
N VAL A 320 -11.53 -23.52 15.38
CA VAL A 320 -10.89 -24.49 14.49
C VAL A 320 -10.47 -25.74 15.30
N THR A 321 -11.05 -26.89 14.95
CA THR A 321 -10.86 -28.16 15.66
C THR A 321 -10.01 -29.18 14.91
N GLY A 322 -9.51 -28.85 13.71
CA GLY A 322 -8.63 -29.73 12.93
C GLY A 322 -8.30 -29.16 11.55
N ILE A 323 -7.43 -29.84 10.80
CA ILE A 323 -7.07 -29.47 9.42
C ILE A 323 -8.24 -29.66 8.45
N ASP A 324 -8.24 -29.09 7.24
CA ASP A 324 -9.35 -29.29 6.30
C ASP A 324 -9.59 -30.77 5.97
N LYS A 325 -10.87 -31.17 5.83
CA LYS A 325 -11.26 -32.56 5.52
C LYS A 325 -10.60 -33.12 4.27
N LYS A 326 -10.39 -32.27 3.25
CA LYS A 326 -9.70 -32.64 2.01
C LYS A 326 -8.25 -33.08 2.27
N MET A 327 -7.58 -32.43 3.22
CA MET A 327 -6.22 -32.79 3.62
C MET A 327 -6.19 -34.01 4.55
N ARG A 328 -7.16 -34.14 5.47
CA ARG A 328 -7.24 -35.29 6.40
C ARG A 328 -7.26 -36.64 5.69
N ASN A 329 -7.89 -36.70 4.51
CA ASN A 329 -8.09 -37.93 3.74
C ASN A 329 -7.21 -37.99 2.47
N GLY A 330 -6.10 -37.25 2.45
CA GLY A 330 -5.20 -37.22 1.30
C GLY A 330 -4.58 -38.59 1.00
N TYR A 331 -4.33 -38.86 -0.28
CA TYR A 331 -3.69 -40.08 -0.76
C TYR A 331 -2.39 -39.75 -1.49
N TYR A 332 -1.28 -40.34 -1.03
CA TYR A 332 0.06 -40.00 -1.47
C TYR A 332 0.80 -41.23 -1.96
N GLN A 333 1.44 -41.11 -3.12
CA GLN A 333 2.30 -42.16 -3.67
C GLN A 333 3.76 -41.73 -3.64
N HIS A 334 4.62 -42.60 -3.13
CA HIS A 334 6.07 -42.46 -3.18
C HIS A 334 6.69 -43.70 -3.82
N LYS A 335 7.57 -43.49 -4.80
CA LYS A 335 8.29 -44.57 -5.46
C LYS A 335 9.74 -44.51 -5.06
N VAL A 336 10.24 -45.59 -4.45
CA VAL A 336 11.63 -45.68 -4.00
C VAL A 336 12.55 -45.62 -5.21
N SER A 337 13.48 -44.67 -5.17
CA SER A 337 14.48 -44.51 -6.21
C SER A 337 15.52 -45.63 -6.09
N THR A 338 15.72 -46.37 -7.18
CA THR A 338 16.61 -47.55 -7.20
C THR A 338 18.04 -47.22 -7.63
N GLY A 339 18.30 -45.97 -8.03
CA GLY A 339 19.59 -45.54 -8.58
C GLY A 339 19.92 -46.14 -9.95
N ALA A 340 19.01 -46.92 -10.54
CA ALA A 340 19.20 -47.48 -11.88
C ALA A 340 19.00 -46.37 -12.93
N SER A 341 20.08 -45.98 -13.60
CA SER A 341 20.09 -45.06 -14.72
C SER A 341 20.46 -45.81 -16.00
N PHE A 342 19.63 -45.66 -17.03
CA PHE A 342 19.87 -46.23 -18.36
C PHE A 342 20.16 -45.09 -19.33
N ILE A 343 21.21 -45.24 -20.13
CA ILE A 343 21.48 -44.33 -21.26
C ILE A 343 20.86 -44.99 -22.49
N TYR A 344 19.92 -44.29 -23.13
CA TYR A 344 19.37 -44.69 -24.43
C TYR A 344 20.02 -43.84 -25.53
N GLY A 345 20.44 -44.48 -26.62
CA GLY A 345 20.68 -43.78 -27.88
C GLY A 345 19.33 -43.34 -28.47
N LEU A 346 19.24 -42.11 -29.00
CA LEU A 346 18.02 -41.52 -29.55
C LEU A 346 17.40 -42.28 -30.76
N PHE A 347 18.03 -43.37 -31.21
CA PHE A 347 17.66 -44.14 -32.41
C PHE A 347 17.52 -45.65 -32.20
N ASP A 348 17.67 -46.17 -30.96
CA ASP A 348 17.49 -47.59 -30.69
C ASP A 348 16.04 -47.90 -30.28
N GLU A 349 15.33 -48.71 -31.08
CA GLU A 349 13.91 -49.07 -30.85
C GLU A 349 13.69 -50.26 -29.90
N GLU A 350 14.73 -50.88 -29.35
CA GLU A 350 14.56 -52.01 -28.42
C GLU A 350 14.43 -51.57 -26.95
N LYS A 351 13.18 -51.46 -26.49
CA LYS A 351 12.86 -51.35 -25.06
C LYS A 351 13.05 -52.71 -24.36
N ILE A 352 14.20 -52.91 -23.73
CA ILE A 352 14.33 -53.97 -22.71
C ILE A 352 13.51 -53.55 -21.48
N LYS A 353 12.29 -54.06 -21.35
CA LYS A 353 11.54 -54.00 -20.08
C LYS A 353 12.17 -54.96 -19.08
N THR A 354 12.93 -54.42 -18.13
CA THR A 354 13.23 -55.15 -16.90
C THR A 354 11.96 -55.22 -16.05
N ASN A 355 11.26 -56.36 -16.12
CA ASN A 355 10.17 -56.68 -15.18
C ASN A 355 10.77 -56.99 -13.80
N GLY A 356 11.17 -55.95 -13.07
CA GLY A 356 11.41 -56.05 -11.64
C GLY A 356 10.06 -56.12 -10.90
N MET A 357 9.89 -57.10 -10.02
CA MET A 357 8.68 -57.22 -9.19
C MET A 357 8.60 -56.02 -8.23
N ILE A 358 7.62 -55.14 -8.43
CA ILE A 358 7.39 -53.97 -7.56
C ILE A 358 6.45 -54.40 -6.42
N ASN A 359 6.90 -54.21 -5.19
CA ASN A 359 6.11 -54.42 -3.98
C ASN A 359 5.47 -53.09 -3.56
N THR A 360 4.23 -53.17 -3.06
CA THR A 360 3.46 -52.03 -2.60
C THR A 360 3.22 -52.13 -1.10
N PHE A 361 3.50 -51.06 -0.38
CA PHE A 361 3.25 -50.92 1.06
C PHE A 361 2.30 -49.76 1.29
N GLN A 362 1.38 -49.89 2.23
CA GLN A 362 0.42 -48.84 2.58
C GLN A 362 0.50 -48.53 4.07
N TYR A 363 0.50 -47.24 4.38
CA TYR A 363 0.48 -46.71 5.74
C TYR A 363 -0.62 -45.66 5.86
N GLU A 364 -1.36 -45.70 6.96
CA GLU A 364 -1.99 -44.49 7.48
C GLU A 364 -0.92 -43.70 8.25
N PHE A 365 -0.98 -42.38 8.18
CA PHE A 365 0.06 -41.53 8.77
C PHE A 365 0.22 -41.78 10.27
N LYS A 366 -0.88 -42.05 11.00
CA LYS A 366 -0.84 -42.39 12.44
C LYS A 366 -0.02 -43.64 12.77
N ASN A 367 0.18 -44.52 11.78
CA ASN A 367 0.92 -45.78 11.90
C ASN A 367 2.39 -45.64 11.46
N ILE A 368 2.82 -44.47 10.98
CA ILE A 368 4.25 -44.20 10.71
C ILE A 368 4.99 -44.09 12.05
N PRO A 369 6.16 -44.72 12.21
CA PRO A 369 6.95 -44.61 13.45
C PRO A 369 7.20 -43.15 13.84
N LEU A 370 6.89 -42.80 15.09
CA LEU A 370 6.89 -41.40 15.54
C LEU A 370 8.28 -40.75 15.38
N ASN A 371 9.35 -41.49 15.60
CA ASN A 371 10.72 -41.00 15.41
C ASN A 371 10.99 -40.60 13.95
N ILE A 372 10.40 -41.29 12.96
CA ILE A 372 10.51 -40.93 11.54
C ILE A 372 9.64 -39.71 11.23
N ALA A 373 8.40 -39.70 11.73
CA ALA A 373 7.46 -38.61 11.47
C ALA A 373 7.90 -37.28 12.11
N GLU A 374 8.41 -37.30 13.34
CA GLU A 374 8.92 -36.11 14.03
C GLU A 374 10.22 -35.59 13.42
N ASP A 375 11.13 -36.48 13.02
CA ASP A 375 12.36 -36.11 12.33
C ASP A 375 12.05 -35.48 10.96
N ALA A 376 11.15 -36.08 10.18
CA ALA A 376 10.70 -35.52 8.92
C ALA A 376 10.04 -34.13 9.11
N MET A 377 9.18 -34.00 10.12
CA MET A 377 8.51 -32.74 10.46
C MET A 377 9.48 -31.64 10.90
N SER A 378 10.62 -31.99 11.49
CA SER A 378 11.63 -31.02 11.93
C SER A 378 12.24 -30.18 10.79
N ASN A 379 12.14 -30.67 9.54
CA ASN A 379 12.62 -29.98 8.34
C ASN A 379 11.74 -28.79 7.92
N PHE A 380 10.57 -28.60 8.54
CA PHE A 380 9.61 -27.57 8.15
C PHE A 380 9.34 -26.62 9.32
N GLU A 381 9.83 -25.39 9.20
CA GLU A 381 9.63 -24.30 10.18
C GLU A 381 8.14 -24.07 10.51
N VAL A 382 7.27 -24.17 9.50
CA VAL A 382 5.81 -24.00 9.67
C VAL A 382 5.15 -25.10 10.52
N LEU A 383 5.81 -26.25 10.67
CA LEU A 383 5.31 -27.38 11.46
C LEU A 383 5.86 -27.39 12.90
N LYS A 384 6.57 -26.33 13.32
CA LYS A 384 6.90 -26.13 14.74
C LYS A 384 5.62 -25.98 15.56
N PHE A 385 5.66 -26.42 16.82
CA PHE A 385 4.44 -26.52 17.63
C PHE A 385 3.79 -25.15 17.89
N ASN A 386 4.59 -24.11 18.18
CA ASN A 386 4.12 -22.74 18.33
C ASN A 386 3.41 -22.23 17.06
N THR A 387 3.97 -22.53 15.88
CA THR A 387 3.36 -22.18 14.59
C THR A 387 2.07 -22.96 14.36
N LEU A 388 2.08 -24.29 14.56
CA LEU A 388 0.86 -25.10 14.46
C LEU A 388 -0.24 -24.63 15.43
N LYS A 389 0.13 -24.14 16.61
CA LYS A 389 -0.80 -23.62 17.61
C LYS A 389 -1.47 -22.31 17.17
N SER A 390 -0.83 -21.49 16.33
CA SER A 390 -1.47 -20.29 15.76
C SER A 390 -2.51 -20.65 14.69
N TYR A 391 -2.26 -21.71 13.91
CA TYR A 391 -3.25 -22.26 12.96
C TYR A 391 -4.38 -23.01 13.67
N PHE A 392 -4.03 -23.79 14.70
CA PHE A 392 -4.94 -24.70 15.40
C PHE A 392 -4.86 -24.47 16.92
N PRO A 393 -5.57 -23.47 17.47
CA PRO A 393 -5.49 -23.13 18.89
C PRO A 393 -5.86 -24.27 19.84
N ASN A 394 -6.67 -25.23 19.39
CA ASN A 394 -7.08 -26.40 20.18
C ASN A 394 -6.07 -27.57 20.15
N LEU A 395 -5.02 -27.52 19.32
CA LEU A 395 -4.01 -28.57 19.22
C LEU A 395 -3.17 -28.67 20.50
N LYS A 396 -3.10 -29.83 21.13
CA LYS A 396 -2.41 -30.03 22.42
C LYS A 396 -0.94 -30.38 22.27
N SER A 397 -0.56 -31.08 21.19
CA SER A 397 0.84 -31.50 20.97
C SER A 397 1.16 -31.80 19.51
N LYS A 398 2.45 -31.87 19.19
CA LYS A 398 2.96 -32.39 17.90
C LYS A 398 2.50 -33.83 17.63
N LYS A 399 2.52 -34.68 18.66
CA LYS A 399 2.04 -36.07 18.57
C LYS A 399 0.57 -36.13 18.15
N GLU A 400 -0.27 -35.28 18.73
CA GLU A 400 -1.68 -35.18 18.32
C GLU A 400 -1.82 -34.75 16.86
N PHE A 401 -1.02 -33.77 16.40
CA PHE A 401 -1.04 -33.33 15.00
C PHE A 401 -0.70 -34.46 14.03
N LEU A 402 0.28 -35.29 14.37
CA LEU A 402 0.73 -36.40 13.53
C LEU A 402 -0.25 -37.59 13.57
N GLN A 403 -0.83 -37.92 14.73
CA GLN A 403 -1.56 -39.19 14.91
C GLN A 403 -3.09 -39.07 14.97
N SER A 404 -3.63 -37.89 15.28
CA SER A 404 -5.08 -37.71 15.40
C SER A 404 -5.76 -37.62 14.03
N GLU A 405 -6.95 -38.20 13.95
CA GLU A 405 -7.80 -38.19 12.76
C GLU A 405 -8.33 -36.79 12.41
N SER A 406 -8.36 -35.87 13.38
CA SER A 406 -8.66 -34.45 13.14
C SER A 406 -7.54 -33.71 12.39
N TYR A 407 -6.35 -34.32 12.29
CA TYR A 407 -5.16 -33.74 11.66
C TYR A 407 -4.61 -34.68 10.58
N LEU A 408 -3.38 -35.19 10.73
CA LEU A 408 -2.73 -35.98 9.69
C LEU A 408 -3.06 -37.48 9.76
N GLY A 409 -3.62 -37.97 10.87
CA GLY A 409 -3.66 -39.40 11.19
C GLY A 409 -4.26 -40.30 10.10
N ASN A 410 -5.25 -39.82 9.36
CA ASN A 410 -5.96 -40.57 8.30
C ASN A 410 -5.36 -40.42 6.89
N ILE A 411 -4.27 -39.65 6.74
CA ILE A 411 -3.59 -39.51 5.45
C ILE A 411 -2.99 -40.87 5.07
N SER A 412 -3.23 -41.28 3.82
CA SER A 412 -2.75 -42.54 3.29
C SER A 412 -1.47 -42.35 2.47
N LEU A 413 -0.44 -43.12 2.79
CA LEU A 413 0.83 -43.19 2.08
C LEU A 413 1.01 -44.58 1.46
N GLN A 414 1.08 -44.62 0.13
CA GLN A 414 1.48 -45.81 -0.62
C GLN A 414 2.95 -45.66 -1.04
N ILE A 415 3.76 -46.65 -0.69
CA ILE A 415 5.18 -46.74 -1.10
C ILE A 415 5.34 -47.91 -2.07
N GLU A 416 5.81 -47.62 -3.27
CA GLU A 416 6.21 -48.61 -4.27
C GLU A 416 7.72 -48.82 -4.21
N SER A 417 8.16 -50.06 -4.02
CA SER A 417 9.57 -50.41 -3.88
C SER A 417 9.89 -51.72 -4.57
N PRO A 418 11.04 -51.85 -5.26
CA PRO A 418 11.49 -53.15 -5.78
C PRO A 418 11.90 -54.11 -4.64
N TYR A 419 12.09 -53.60 -3.42
CA TYR A 419 12.52 -54.39 -2.26
C TYR A 419 11.32 -54.98 -1.52
N LYS A 420 11.46 -56.22 -1.01
CA LYS A 420 10.41 -56.90 -0.23
C LYS A 420 10.20 -56.29 1.17
N LYS A 421 11.13 -55.46 1.63
CA LYS A 421 11.05 -54.75 2.92
C LYS A 421 11.57 -53.34 2.74
N LEU A 422 10.82 -52.36 3.25
CA LEU A 422 11.22 -50.96 3.23
C LEU A 422 12.30 -50.67 4.26
N GLN A 423 13.20 -49.75 3.91
CA GLN A 423 14.10 -49.11 4.85
C GLN A 423 13.40 -47.93 5.53
N ALA A 424 13.89 -47.54 6.71
CA ALA A 424 13.37 -46.36 7.40
C ALA A 424 13.45 -45.09 6.53
N LYS A 425 14.49 -44.99 5.69
CA LYS A 425 14.67 -43.89 4.73
C LYS A 425 13.54 -43.80 3.71
N ASP A 426 13.04 -44.93 3.20
CA ASP A 426 11.95 -44.96 2.22
C ASP A 426 10.64 -44.42 2.82
N ILE A 427 10.40 -44.75 4.09
CA ILE A 427 9.26 -44.24 4.86
C ILE A 427 9.45 -42.75 5.16
N TYR A 428 10.66 -42.34 5.53
CA TYR A 428 11.02 -40.95 5.76
C TYR A 428 10.79 -40.08 4.51
N ASP A 429 11.28 -40.49 3.35
CA ASP A 429 11.14 -39.74 2.08
C ASP A 429 9.66 -39.60 1.66
N GLY A 430 8.87 -40.67 1.84
CA GLY A 430 7.41 -40.62 1.64
C GLY A 430 6.71 -39.66 2.63
N THR A 431 7.15 -39.65 3.88
CA THR A 431 6.64 -38.75 4.92
C THR A 431 6.99 -37.28 4.62
N ILE A 432 8.22 -36.99 4.20
CA ILE A 432 8.67 -35.66 3.76
C ILE A 432 7.77 -35.12 2.63
N LYS A 433 7.39 -35.98 1.67
CA LYS A 433 6.51 -35.58 0.56
C LYS A 433 5.15 -35.09 1.06
N ILE A 434 4.53 -35.83 2.00
CA ILE A 434 3.25 -35.43 2.62
C ILE A 434 3.42 -34.12 3.37
N LEU A 435 4.41 -34.04 4.25
CA LEU A 435 4.63 -32.87 5.11
C LEU A 435 4.98 -31.62 4.31
N LYS A 436 5.62 -31.76 3.13
CA LYS A 436 5.84 -30.65 2.20
C LYS A 436 4.53 -30.11 1.64
N GLU A 437 3.59 -30.97 1.23
CA GLU A 437 2.29 -30.52 0.75
C GLU A 437 1.44 -29.89 1.86
N ILE A 438 1.46 -30.46 3.07
CA ILE A 438 0.81 -29.87 4.24
C ILE A 438 1.42 -28.51 4.59
N SER A 439 2.75 -28.40 4.56
CA SER A 439 3.47 -27.14 4.77
C SER A 439 3.03 -26.07 3.76
N LEU A 440 2.99 -26.41 2.47
CA LEU A 440 2.55 -25.50 1.42
C LEU A 440 1.08 -25.09 1.59
N TYR A 441 0.23 -26.00 2.07
CA TYR A 441 -1.17 -25.68 2.36
C TYR A 441 -1.29 -24.73 3.56
N LEU A 442 -0.61 -24.99 4.67
CA LEU A 442 -0.65 -24.11 5.85
C LEU A 442 -0.12 -22.71 5.54
N GLN A 443 0.92 -22.61 4.71
CA GLN A 443 1.45 -21.32 4.23
C GLN A 443 0.45 -20.54 3.36
N LYS A 444 -0.53 -21.21 2.75
CA LYS A 444 -1.60 -20.58 1.96
C LYS A 444 -2.83 -20.19 2.79
N LEU A 445 -2.92 -20.62 4.04
CA LEU A 445 -4.02 -20.22 4.92
C LEU A 445 -3.83 -18.74 5.31
N GLU A 446 -4.49 -17.84 4.58
CA GLU A 446 -4.49 -16.42 4.88
C GLU A 446 -5.01 -16.17 6.30
N THR A 447 -4.39 -15.22 7.01
CA THR A 447 -4.95 -14.70 8.26
C THR A 447 -6.27 -14.03 7.92
N GLU A 448 -7.37 -14.59 8.42
CA GLU A 448 -8.68 -13.97 8.32
C GLU A 448 -8.77 -12.83 9.33
N TYR A 449 -9.49 -11.78 8.98
CA TYR A 449 -9.70 -10.62 9.85
C TYR A 449 -11.19 -10.39 10.05
N GLU A 450 -11.52 -9.61 11.07
CA GLU A 450 -12.87 -9.14 11.35
C GLU A 450 -12.82 -7.71 11.90
N GLY A 451 -13.92 -6.97 11.74
CA GLY A 451 -14.11 -5.66 12.35
C GLY A 451 -14.62 -5.78 13.78
N THR A 452 -14.09 -4.98 14.71
CA THR A 452 -14.59 -4.94 16.09
C THR A 452 -16.03 -4.40 16.12
N LYS A 453 -16.83 -4.89 17.07
CA LYS A 453 -18.16 -4.30 17.33
C LYS A 453 -18.04 -3.00 18.11
N GLU A 454 -16.97 -2.85 18.87
CA GLU A 454 -16.60 -1.64 19.59
C GLU A 454 -16.09 -0.58 18.61
N PHE A 455 -16.68 0.62 18.68
CA PHE A 455 -16.23 1.80 17.95
C PHE A 455 -15.58 2.76 18.94
N TYR A 456 -14.32 3.08 18.71
CA TYR A 456 -13.49 3.82 19.65
C TYR A 456 -13.56 5.32 19.37
N ALA A 457 -13.75 6.11 20.42
CA ALA A 457 -13.81 7.56 20.33
C ALA A 457 -12.43 8.19 20.04
N LYS A 458 -12.38 9.19 19.16
CA LYS A 458 -11.31 10.18 18.98
C LYS A 458 -11.90 11.58 18.97
N ARG A 459 -11.17 12.61 19.39
CA ARG A 459 -11.69 13.99 19.35
C ARG A 459 -11.77 14.47 17.91
N ILE A 460 -12.80 15.25 17.58
CA ILE A 460 -13.00 15.77 16.23
C ILE A 460 -11.81 16.63 15.76
N TYR A 461 -11.28 17.52 16.61
CA TYR A 461 -10.13 18.37 16.25
C TYR A 461 -8.84 17.57 15.96
N GLU A 462 -8.72 16.34 16.46
CA GLU A 462 -7.56 15.48 16.19
C GLU A 462 -7.66 14.82 14.81
N VAL A 463 -8.89 14.63 14.34
CA VAL A 463 -9.21 13.85 13.14
C VAL A 463 -9.50 14.73 11.92
N LEU A 464 -10.33 15.76 12.07
CA LEU A 464 -10.70 16.66 10.97
C LEU A 464 -9.67 17.78 10.86
N LYS A 465 -9.07 17.91 9.68
CA LYS A 465 -8.06 18.92 9.36
C LYS A 465 -8.27 19.43 7.95
N ASP A 466 -7.68 20.58 7.65
CA ASP A 466 -7.56 21.05 6.29
C ASP A 466 -6.80 20.00 5.46
N LYS A 467 -7.27 19.74 4.24
CA LYS A 467 -6.78 18.64 3.43
C LYS A 467 -6.59 19.08 1.98
N LYS A 468 -5.45 18.69 1.42
CA LYS A 468 -5.11 18.92 0.03
C LYS A 468 -5.15 17.62 -0.75
N ILE A 469 -5.80 17.62 -1.92
CA ILE A 469 -5.83 16.48 -2.83
C ILE A 469 -5.43 16.89 -4.25
N TYR A 470 -4.89 15.94 -5.03
CA TYR A 470 -4.66 16.12 -6.46
C TYR A 470 -5.67 15.30 -7.27
N ILE A 471 -6.33 15.97 -8.21
CA ILE A 471 -7.24 15.33 -9.15
C ILE A 471 -6.71 15.51 -10.58
N SER A 472 -6.62 14.41 -11.31
CA SER A 472 -6.20 14.40 -12.70
C SER A 472 -7.36 14.80 -13.62
N ASN A 473 -7.21 15.93 -14.33
CA ASN A 473 -8.13 16.38 -15.38
C ASN A 473 -9.61 16.41 -14.93
N PRO A 474 -9.98 17.20 -13.91
CA PRO A 474 -11.38 17.34 -13.50
C PRO A 474 -12.22 17.92 -14.65
N HIS A 475 -13.36 17.31 -14.94
CA HIS A 475 -14.25 17.73 -16.02
C HIS A 475 -15.71 17.34 -15.75
N GLY A 476 -16.64 18.03 -16.42
CA GLY A 476 -18.07 17.81 -16.29
C GLY A 476 -18.57 18.10 -14.88
N GLU A 477 -19.31 17.15 -14.30
CA GLU A 477 -19.89 17.25 -12.96
C GLU A 477 -19.19 16.30 -11.96
N GLY A 478 -18.10 15.66 -12.39
CA GLY A 478 -17.41 14.63 -11.63
C GLY A 478 -16.50 15.15 -10.51
N VAL A 479 -15.71 14.21 -10.00
CA VAL A 479 -14.71 14.43 -8.95
C VAL A 479 -13.78 15.56 -9.34
N GLY A 480 -13.61 16.52 -8.43
CA GLY A 480 -12.71 17.67 -8.61
C GLY A 480 -13.34 18.94 -9.16
N VAL A 481 -14.62 18.89 -9.53
CA VAL A 481 -15.37 20.09 -9.93
C VAL A 481 -16.15 20.59 -8.72
N SER A 482 -16.01 21.89 -8.40
CA SER A 482 -16.75 22.56 -7.32
C SER A 482 -18.25 22.37 -7.47
N GLN A 483 -18.96 22.04 -6.39
CA GLN A 483 -20.42 21.95 -6.38
C GLN A 483 -21.08 23.33 -6.63
N SER A 484 -20.38 24.42 -6.38
CA SER A 484 -20.87 25.78 -6.68
C SER A 484 -20.82 26.13 -8.18
N MET A 485 -20.03 25.39 -8.98
CA MET A 485 -19.75 25.72 -10.38
C MET A 485 -20.42 24.77 -11.39
N ILE A 486 -21.19 23.79 -10.94
CA ILE A 486 -21.93 22.89 -11.85
C ILE A 486 -23.17 23.58 -12.41
N ALA A 487 -23.49 23.31 -13.67
CA ALA A 487 -24.59 23.95 -14.40
C ALA A 487 -25.86 23.08 -14.41
N ASN A 488 -26.25 22.52 -13.27
CA ASN A 488 -27.40 21.61 -13.14
C ASN A 488 -28.21 21.87 -11.85
N GLU A 489 -29.20 21.02 -11.55
CA GLU A 489 -30.08 21.14 -10.38
C GLU A 489 -29.37 20.98 -9.03
N ASP A 490 -28.20 20.34 -9.01
CA ASP A 490 -27.42 20.04 -7.81
C ASP A 490 -26.49 21.18 -7.39
N VAL A 491 -26.47 22.28 -8.16
CA VAL A 491 -25.71 23.47 -7.84
C VAL A 491 -26.05 23.96 -6.43
N LEU A 492 -25.01 24.13 -5.63
CA LEU A 492 -25.12 24.62 -4.26
C LEU A 492 -23.83 25.30 -3.86
N ASP A 493 -23.94 26.55 -3.43
CA ASP A 493 -22.84 27.27 -2.79
C ASP A 493 -22.81 26.94 -1.30
N LEU A 494 -21.84 26.11 -0.91
CA LEU A 494 -21.68 25.65 0.46
C LEU A 494 -21.07 26.70 1.39
N SER A 495 -20.56 27.83 0.87
CA SER A 495 -20.04 28.92 1.70
C SER A 495 -21.12 29.51 2.63
N TYR A 496 -22.39 29.47 2.21
CA TYR A 496 -23.54 29.95 2.98
C TYR A 496 -24.18 28.89 3.90
N GLU A 497 -23.66 27.66 3.90
CA GLU A 497 -24.29 26.53 4.58
C GLU A 497 -23.47 26.11 5.81
N PRO A 498 -23.74 26.64 7.02
CA PRO A 498 -22.88 26.42 8.20
C PRO A 498 -22.89 24.96 8.70
N TRP A 499 -23.89 24.17 8.30
CA TRP A 499 -23.99 22.75 8.62
C TRP A 499 -23.02 21.87 7.81
N TYR A 500 -22.40 22.39 6.74
CA TYR A 500 -21.37 21.67 5.99
C TYR A 500 -19.98 22.15 6.42
N VAL A 501 -19.12 21.26 6.93
CA VAL A 501 -17.91 21.69 7.66
C VAL A 501 -16.80 22.27 6.79
N TYR A 502 -16.72 21.84 5.52
CA TYR A 502 -15.71 22.33 4.58
C TYR A 502 -16.24 23.52 3.78
N ASN A 503 -15.33 24.26 3.16
CA ASN A 503 -15.64 25.36 2.24
C ASN A 503 -16.44 24.92 1.00
N ASP A 504 -16.23 23.70 0.51
CA ASP A 504 -16.84 23.22 -0.74
C ASP A 504 -16.85 21.68 -0.82
N ASN A 505 -17.53 21.14 -1.83
CA ASN A 505 -17.64 19.72 -2.13
C ASN A 505 -17.20 19.44 -3.58
N TYR A 506 -16.13 18.67 -3.74
CA TYR A 506 -15.58 18.28 -5.04
C TYR A 506 -15.89 16.83 -5.41
N GLY A 507 -17.07 16.37 -5.01
CA GLY A 507 -17.48 14.97 -5.02
C GLY A 507 -17.90 14.42 -6.37
N THR A 508 -18.34 13.15 -6.38
CA THR A 508 -19.07 12.61 -7.54
C THR A 508 -20.42 13.32 -7.70
N GLY A 509 -21.09 13.07 -8.83
CA GLY A 509 -22.46 13.57 -9.04
C GLY A 509 -23.42 13.08 -7.96
N GLU A 510 -23.31 11.82 -7.55
CA GLU A 510 -24.12 11.21 -6.48
C GLU A 510 -23.87 11.85 -5.12
N GLU A 511 -22.61 12.18 -4.81
CA GLU A 511 -22.24 12.90 -3.58
C GLU A 511 -22.80 14.32 -3.56
N LYS A 512 -22.69 15.05 -4.68
CA LYS A 512 -23.27 16.40 -4.83
C LYS A 512 -24.79 16.37 -4.70
N ALA A 513 -25.41 15.37 -5.34
CA ALA A 513 -26.82 15.10 -5.28
C ALA A 513 -27.33 14.85 -3.85
N PHE A 514 -26.56 14.10 -3.07
CA PHE A 514 -26.85 13.87 -1.65
C PHE A 514 -26.75 15.16 -0.83
N VAL A 515 -25.69 15.95 -0.99
CA VAL A 515 -25.52 17.22 -0.26
C VAL A 515 -26.68 18.18 -0.58
N LYS A 516 -27.13 18.22 -1.83
CA LYS A 516 -28.30 19.00 -2.25
C LYS A 516 -29.59 18.53 -1.57
N TYR A 517 -29.83 17.21 -1.56
CA TYR A 517 -30.96 16.61 -0.86
C TYR A 517 -30.91 16.92 0.65
N PHE A 518 -29.73 16.79 1.27
CA PHE A 518 -29.52 17.03 2.69
C PHE A 518 -29.90 18.46 3.10
N LYS A 519 -29.58 19.46 2.28
CA LYS A 519 -30.02 20.85 2.51
C LYS A 519 -31.54 20.96 2.74
N GLY A 520 -32.34 20.15 2.04
CA GLY A 520 -33.80 20.14 2.15
C GLY A 520 -34.29 19.69 3.54
N ILE A 521 -33.56 18.81 4.22
CA ILE A 521 -33.95 18.23 5.52
C ILE A 521 -33.30 18.91 6.73
N VAL A 522 -32.29 19.76 6.52
CA VAL A 522 -31.60 20.47 7.62
C VAL A 522 -32.60 21.24 8.49
N LYS A 523 -33.62 21.84 7.88
CA LYS A 523 -34.65 22.60 8.62
C LYS A 523 -35.40 21.73 9.62
N ASP A 524 -35.72 20.50 9.24
CA ASP A 524 -36.44 19.56 10.11
C ASP A 524 -35.52 19.05 11.22
N LEU A 525 -34.26 18.76 10.90
CA LEU A 525 -33.25 18.39 11.89
C LEU A 525 -33.03 19.48 12.94
N ARG A 526 -33.01 20.76 12.54
CA ARG A 526 -32.86 21.90 13.45
C ARG A 526 -34.00 22.04 14.45
N SER A 527 -35.15 21.41 14.21
CA SER A 527 -36.24 21.38 15.19
C SER A 527 -35.97 20.44 16.37
N LYS A 528 -34.96 19.55 16.26
CA LYS A 528 -34.70 18.48 17.24
C LYS A 528 -33.28 18.47 17.80
N TYR A 529 -32.33 18.96 17.03
CA TYR A 529 -30.90 18.98 17.38
C TYR A 529 -30.38 20.42 17.40
N ASP A 530 -29.49 20.69 18.35
CA ASP A 530 -28.86 21.99 18.54
C ASP A 530 -27.69 22.17 17.55
N GLU A 531 -26.91 21.11 17.34
CA GLU A 531 -25.75 21.10 16.44
C GLU A 531 -25.95 20.08 15.32
N ILE A 532 -25.63 20.48 14.09
CA ILE A 532 -25.77 19.65 12.88
C ILE A 532 -24.56 19.89 11.98
N TYR A 533 -23.74 18.86 11.79
CA TYR A 533 -22.55 18.94 10.95
C TYR A 533 -22.45 17.75 10.00
N LEU A 534 -22.51 18.03 8.69
CA LEU A 534 -22.21 17.08 7.64
C LEU A 534 -20.73 17.20 7.26
N VAL A 535 -20.02 16.08 7.37
CA VAL A 535 -18.60 15.96 7.10
C VAL A 535 -18.41 15.01 5.93
N ARG A 536 -17.75 15.49 4.87
CA ARG A 536 -17.27 14.59 3.81
C ARG A 536 -16.01 13.87 4.27
N ASN A 537 -16.03 12.55 4.14
CA ASN A 537 -14.87 11.72 4.41
C ASN A 537 -14.01 11.61 3.15
N GLU A 538 -13.09 12.54 2.98
CA GLU A 538 -12.12 12.48 1.87
C GLU A 538 -11.03 11.44 2.19
N ARG A 539 -11.38 10.19 2.49
CA ARG A 539 -10.44 9.11 2.88
C ARG A 539 -9.57 9.46 4.10
N ILE A 540 -10.19 9.97 5.16
CA ILE A 540 -9.47 10.24 6.41
C ILE A 540 -9.26 8.89 7.12
N PRO A 541 -8.01 8.43 7.36
CA PRO A 541 -7.77 7.08 7.87
C PRO A 541 -8.45 6.80 9.22
N ALA A 542 -8.57 7.82 10.07
CA ALA A 542 -9.25 7.69 11.37
C ALA A 542 -10.77 7.52 11.27
N LEU A 543 -11.37 7.77 10.09
CA LEU A 543 -12.80 7.58 9.80
C LEU A 543 -13.09 6.26 9.07
N ALA A 544 -12.06 5.47 8.75
CA ALA A 544 -12.26 4.14 8.18
C ALA A 544 -12.91 3.21 9.22
N ILE A 545 -13.81 2.35 8.73
CA ILE A 545 -14.51 1.32 9.50
C ILE A 545 -14.33 -0.04 8.81
N TYR A 546 -14.52 -1.13 9.55
CA TYR A 546 -14.22 -2.49 9.11
C TYR A 546 -15.42 -3.40 9.32
N GLU A 547 -15.80 -4.17 8.30
CA GLU A 547 -16.98 -5.04 8.37
C GLU A 547 -16.81 -6.14 9.44
N PHE A 548 -17.87 -6.40 10.22
CA PHE A 548 -17.78 -7.20 11.43
C PHE A 548 -17.38 -8.67 11.25
N ASP A 549 -17.58 -9.25 10.07
CA ASP A 549 -17.44 -10.67 9.82
C ASP A 549 -16.22 -10.97 8.90
N THR A 550 -15.89 -10.04 7.98
CA THR A 550 -14.79 -10.15 6.99
C THR A 550 -13.60 -9.22 7.26
N GLY A 551 -13.79 -8.17 8.06
CA GLY A 551 -12.76 -7.14 8.28
C GLY A 551 -12.43 -6.32 7.03
N GLU A 552 -13.32 -6.32 6.04
CA GLU A 552 -13.19 -5.48 4.84
C GLU A 552 -13.25 -4.00 5.23
N ARG A 553 -12.27 -3.24 4.76
CA ARG A 553 -12.16 -1.80 5.03
C ARG A 553 -13.18 -1.05 4.20
N PHE A 554 -13.93 -0.19 4.87
CA PHE A 554 -14.93 0.69 4.30
C PHE A 554 -14.72 2.12 4.80
N GLU A 555 -14.80 3.09 3.90
CA GLU A 555 -14.69 4.51 4.19
C GLU A 555 -15.98 5.17 3.71
N PRO A 556 -16.99 5.35 4.59
CA PRO A 556 -18.26 5.97 4.22
C PRO A 556 -18.03 7.38 3.68
N ASP A 557 -18.65 7.73 2.57
CA ASP A 557 -18.44 9.01 1.86
C ASP A 557 -18.78 10.23 2.75
N PHE A 558 -19.79 10.11 3.62
CA PHE A 558 -20.16 11.16 4.57
C PHE A 558 -20.39 10.63 5.99
N LEU A 559 -20.05 11.48 6.96
CA LEU A 559 -20.45 11.34 8.35
C LEU A 559 -21.33 12.53 8.72
N LEU A 560 -22.54 12.26 9.21
CA LEU A 560 -23.42 13.26 9.77
C LEU A 560 -23.36 13.19 11.29
N PHE A 561 -23.05 14.33 11.91
CA PHE A 561 -23.08 14.49 13.35
C PHE A 561 -24.28 15.33 13.77
N LEU A 562 -25.04 14.81 14.72
CA LEU A 562 -26.17 15.48 15.35
C LEU A 562 -25.92 15.54 16.85
N GLN A 563 -26.11 16.70 17.47
CA GLN A 563 -26.02 16.84 18.92
C GLN A 563 -27.26 17.51 19.50
N LYS A 564 -27.74 16.98 20.62
CA LYS A 564 -28.83 17.54 21.39
C LYS A 564 -28.43 17.67 22.86
N LYS A 565 -28.56 18.86 23.42
CA LYS A 565 -28.31 19.14 24.84
C LYS A 565 -29.41 18.53 25.71
N GLY A 566 -28.99 17.84 26.76
CA GLY A 566 -29.84 17.33 27.84
C GLY A 566 -29.64 18.13 29.12
N THR A 567 -30.20 17.65 30.24
CA THR A 567 -30.07 18.29 31.56
C THR A 567 -28.64 18.24 32.11
N ASP A 568 -27.95 17.10 32.00
CA ASP A 568 -26.64 16.86 32.63
C ASP A 568 -25.52 16.51 31.62
N GLY A 569 -25.79 16.66 30.32
CA GLY A 569 -24.86 16.28 29.26
C GLY A 569 -25.49 16.45 27.88
N TYR A 570 -24.97 15.76 26.87
CA TYR A 570 -25.55 15.77 25.52
C TYR A 570 -25.76 14.36 24.96
N LEU A 571 -26.72 14.23 24.05
CA LEU A 571 -26.82 13.13 23.11
C LEU A 571 -26.04 13.52 21.85
N GLN A 572 -25.12 12.67 21.42
CA GLN A 572 -24.45 12.81 20.13
C GLN A 572 -24.71 11.57 19.27
N GLU A 573 -25.19 11.79 18.06
CA GLU A 573 -25.43 10.75 17.08
C GLU A 573 -24.47 10.93 15.91
N GLN A 574 -23.80 9.85 15.52
CA GLN A 574 -22.94 9.80 14.34
C GLN A 574 -23.56 8.84 13.33
N ILE A 575 -23.87 9.36 12.15
CA ILE A 575 -24.56 8.63 11.09
C ILE A 575 -23.59 8.48 9.91
N TYR A 576 -23.37 7.24 9.47
CA TYR A 576 -22.56 6.92 8.30
C TYR A 576 -23.44 6.86 7.05
N ILE A 577 -23.04 7.54 5.98
CA ILE A 577 -23.84 7.73 4.78
C ILE A 577 -22.98 7.49 3.53
N GLU A 578 -23.54 6.75 2.58
CA GLU A 578 -22.87 6.35 1.34
C GLU A 578 -23.80 6.59 0.13
N PRO A 579 -23.60 7.67 -0.64
CA PRO A 579 -24.21 7.86 -1.95
C PRO A 579 -23.65 6.87 -2.98
N LYS A 580 -24.52 6.28 -3.80
CA LYS A 580 -24.10 5.29 -4.81
C LYS A 580 -24.84 5.42 -6.14
N GLY A 581 -24.09 5.29 -7.22
CA GLY A 581 -24.63 5.21 -8.58
C GLY A 581 -25.16 3.80 -8.89
N ASN A 582 -26.14 3.72 -9.80
CA ASN A 582 -26.90 2.49 -10.08
C ASN A 582 -26.02 1.26 -10.39
N HIS A 583 -24.97 1.47 -11.20
CA HIS A 583 -24.06 0.42 -11.66
C HIS A 583 -23.19 -0.18 -10.53
N LEU A 584 -23.15 0.42 -9.34
CA LEU A 584 -22.38 -0.05 -8.20
C LEU A 584 -23.24 -0.69 -7.10
N LEU A 585 -24.58 -0.57 -7.15
CA LEU A 585 -25.47 -1.03 -6.08
C LEU A 585 -25.28 -2.53 -5.76
N GLU A 586 -25.24 -3.39 -6.78
CA GLU A 586 -25.05 -4.83 -6.57
C GLU A 586 -23.63 -5.16 -6.12
N LYS A 587 -22.63 -4.53 -6.77
CA LYS A 587 -21.21 -4.79 -6.50
C LYS A 587 -20.81 -4.40 -5.07
N ASP A 588 -21.34 -3.28 -4.59
CA ASP A 588 -21.00 -2.70 -3.28
C ASP A 588 -22.02 -3.07 -2.19
N LYS A 589 -22.99 -3.96 -2.46
CA LYS A 589 -24.07 -4.33 -1.53
C LYS A 589 -23.60 -4.76 -0.14
N TRP A 590 -22.40 -5.32 -0.03
CA TRP A 590 -21.79 -5.67 1.26
C TRP A 590 -21.62 -4.45 2.17
N LYS A 591 -21.36 -3.24 1.62
CA LYS A 591 -21.26 -1.99 2.39
C LYS A 591 -22.60 -1.56 2.96
N GLU A 592 -23.67 -1.63 2.16
CA GLU A 592 -25.04 -1.35 2.62
C GLU A 592 -25.44 -2.31 3.75
N ASN A 593 -25.20 -3.61 3.55
CA ASN A 593 -25.43 -4.61 4.60
C ASN A 593 -24.63 -4.31 5.87
N PHE A 594 -23.40 -3.82 5.73
CA PHE A 594 -22.59 -3.44 6.88
C PHE A 594 -23.17 -2.22 7.60
N LEU A 595 -23.50 -1.14 6.88
CA LEU A 595 -24.12 0.07 7.44
C LEU A 595 -25.35 -0.27 8.29
N LEU A 596 -26.24 -1.11 7.76
CA LEU A 596 -27.48 -1.51 8.45
C LEU A 596 -27.22 -2.35 9.72
N LYS A 597 -26.09 -3.06 9.81
CA LYS A 597 -25.69 -3.81 11.02
C LYS A 597 -25.14 -2.88 12.13
N ILE A 598 -24.69 -1.66 11.81
CA ILE A 598 -23.97 -0.79 12.76
C ILE A 598 -24.87 -0.38 13.92
N GLU A 599 -26.13 -0.02 13.67
CA GLU A 599 -27.02 0.44 14.74
C GLU A 599 -27.33 -0.68 15.75
N GLU A 600 -27.52 -1.90 15.27
CA GLU A 600 -27.85 -3.05 16.13
C GLU A 600 -26.63 -3.61 16.87
N ARG A 601 -25.49 -3.73 16.18
CA ARG A 601 -24.31 -4.47 16.69
C ARG A 601 -23.17 -3.57 17.16
N GLY A 602 -23.16 -2.30 16.77
CA GLY A 602 -22.08 -1.37 17.07
C GLY A 602 -22.16 -0.80 18.49
N ILE A 603 -21.02 -0.70 19.17
CA ILE A 603 -20.93 -0.25 20.56
C ILE A 603 -19.98 0.96 20.64
N PRO A 604 -20.51 2.20 20.78
CA PRO A 604 -19.69 3.38 21.05
C PRO A 604 -18.90 3.21 22.35
N THR A 605 -17.58 3.28 22.26
CA THR A 605 -16.64 2.97 23.34
C THR A 605 -15.71 4.15 23.58
N LYS A 606 -15.64 4.59 24.84
CA LYS A 606 -14.82 5.72 25.31
C LYS A 606 -13.88 5.27 26.43
N THR A 607 -12.78 6.00 26.60
CA THR A 607 -11.78 5.68 27.63
C THR A 607 -12.20 6.19 29.02
N TYR A 608 -12.87 7.34 29.07
CA TYR A 608 -13.29 7.99 30.31
C TYR A 608 -14.82 7.99 30.43
N VAL A 609 -15.32 7.85 31.66
CA VAL A 609 -16.76 7.94 31.95
C VAL A 609 -17.18 9.40 31.93
N ASP A 610 -18.31 9.69 31.29
CA ASP A 610 -19.01 10.98 31.30
C ASP A 610 -20.51 10.73 31.18
N ASP A 611 -21.32 11.76 31.42
CA ASP A 611 -22.79 11.74 31.43
C ASP A 611 -23.41 11.85 30.02
N ASN A 612 -22.60 11.86 28.96
CA ASN A 612 -23.08 11.97 27.58
C ASN A 612 -23.52 10.62 27.02
N LYS A 613 -24.50 10.67 26.12
CA LYS A 613 -25.01 9.52 25.38
C LYS A 613 -24.52 9.56 23.94
N TYR A 614 -24.07 8.42 23.42
CA TYR A 614 -23.55 8.30 22.07
C TYR A 614 -24.32 7.23 21.32
N ARG A 615 -24.69 7.52 20.06
CA ARG A 615 -25.26 6.54 19.12
C ARG A 615 -24.49 6.57 17.81
N ILE A 616 -24.33 5.39 17.22
CA ILE A 616 -23.75 5.20 15.90
C ILE A 616 -24.76 4.47 15.02
N ILE A 617 -24.96 4.97 13.81
CA ILE A 617 -26.07 4.53 12.94
C ILE A 617 -25.56 4.50 11.51
N GLY A 618 -25.92 3.48 10.73
CA GLY A 618 -25.66 3.44 9.30
C GLY A 618 -26.98 3.53 8.52
N LEU A 619 -26.99 4.35 7.47
CA LEU A 619 -28.14 4.44 6.57
C LEU A 619 -28.02 3.44 5.41
N PRO A 620 -29.14 3.06 4.76
CA PRO A 620 -29.06 2.41 3.45
C PRO A 620 -28.39 3.34 2.43
N PHE A 621 -28.06 2.83 1.25
CA PHE A 621 -27.45 3.66 0.22
C PHE A 621 -28.36 4.81 -0.19
N PHE A 622 -27.77 6.00 -0.34
CA PHE A 622 -28.46 7.10 -1.01
C PHE A 622 -28.36 6.90 -2.53
N ASN A 623 -29.50 6.63 -3.16
CA ASN A 623 -29.62 6.54 -4.62
C ASN A 623 -30.99 7.06 -5.07
N ARG A 624 -30.97 8.09 -5.94
CA ARG A 624 -32.16 8.82 -6.39
C ARG A 624 -33.19 7.97 -7.13
N GLU A 625 -32.77 6.87 -7.73
CA GLU A 625 -33.60 6.06 -8.63
C GLU A 625 -34.22 4.85 -7.94
N PHE A 626 -33.45 4.15 -7.10
CA PHE A 626 -33.81 2.82 -6.60
C PHE A 626 -33.85 2.68 -5.07
N ARG A 627 -33.35 3.66 -4.30
CA ARG A 627 -33.24 3.56 -2.82
C ARG A 627 -33.86 4.71 -2.04
N MET A 628 -34.49 5.67 -2.71
CA MET A 628 -35.01 6.87 -2.04
C MET A 628 -36.07 6.56 -0.99
N GLU A 629 -36.92 5.55 -1.22
CA GLU A 629 -37.97 5.20 -0.26
C GLU A 629 -37.37 4.64 1.03
N GLU A 630 -36.49 3.64 0.94
CA GLU A 630 -35.83 3.07 2.12
C GLU A 630 -34.96 4.10 2.85
N PHE A 631 -34.30 4.98 2.09
CA PHE A 631 -33.47 6.06 2.63
C PHE A 631 -34.32 7.09 3.39
N ASP A 632 -35.38 7.62 2.78
CA ASP A 632 -36.28 8.59 3.39
C ASP A 632 -36.95 8.02 4.65
N VAL A 633 -37.37 6.76 4.61
CA VAL A 633 -37.98 6.09 5.78
C VAL A 633 -36.96 5.99 6.92
N SER A 634 -35.75 5.50 6.64
CA SER A 634 -34.70 5.36 7.66
C SER A 634 -34.36 6.71 8.28
N LEU A 635 -34.28 7.76 7.46
CA LEU A 635 -34.00 9.12 7.89
C LEU A 635 -35.17 9.74 8.68
N LYS A 636 -36.42 9.45 8.33
CA LYS A 636 -37.60 9.88 9.08
C LYS A 636 -37.71 9.19 10.44
N ILE A 637 -37.38 7.90 10.52
CA ILE A 637 -37.30 7.16 11.79
C ILE A 637 -36.24 7.78 12.68
N LEU A 638 -35.05 8.06 12.14
CA LEU A 638 -33.98 8.79 12.82
C LEU A 638 -34.43 10.14 13.35
N THR A 639 -35.13 10.91 12.52
CA THR A 639 -35.66 12.20 12.93
C THR A 639 -36.88 12.08 13.83
N GLY A 640 -37.45 10.90 14.11
CA GLY A 640 -38.68 10.76 14.90
C GLY A 640 -39.88 11.47 14.27
N SER A 641 -39.95 11.47 12.94
CA SER A 641 -41.02 12.06 12.15
C SER A 641 -42.01 10.95 11.75
N GLU A 642 -42.59 10.27 12.74
CA GLU A 642 -43.79 9.47 12.50
C GLU A 642 -44.97 10.44 12.26
N LYS A 643 -45.67 10.22 11.16
CA LYS A 643 -47.03 10.72 10.97
C LYS A 643 -48.00 9.61 11.34
#